data_AF-A0A5U2EFA3-F1
#
_entry.id   AF-A0A5U2EFA3-F1
#
_cell.length_a   1.000
_cell.length_b   1.000
_cell.length_c   1.000
_cell.angle_alpha   90.00
_cell.angle_beta   90.00
_cell.angle_gamma   90.00
#
_symmetry.space_group_name_H-M   'P 1'
#
loop_
_entity.id
_entity.type
_entity.pdbx_description
1 polymer ?
#
loop_
_entity_poly.entity_id
_entity_poly.type
_entity_poly.pdbx_seq_one_letter_code
_entity_poly.pdbx_strand_id
1 'polypeptide(L)'
;MNTSLHPGDISRFITGRIIGSLAAGQVPWHGTVPGLPEHALTGEPFTGVNVLLLWQAMQQRSLHSGRWLTGDDLRQLGGQVRSGEKPVTLVRYRPTLSLFKVINPEQCDGLPETLQPGWPLPPRPQPSLNVVRDLFQNSGIPVIHRDNILPVYRALHDRIELPPAAAYAGEQAYWQDILNLLVQATGHPQRLHRFGLTVDRRTDEVQEALVAELGAAFLTAGLGLPGLPASRHEVAPWVSFLHDDPWRLFRAAEAARKAMVWLSERRPAMTTVEMWQKMATLILETHYGFPLDDTTLGCRSVVERHLECGITPLMAINALARIYQWERCDQPQRSLFLNETGTESEILTLSEIRPELLTYYRVPATSGVPEVNTGADADAVGSLPLLPPPDVSEGEGAANDDGPDDPDDNVVALPWAARRGKTNPHVQRFVSLFNQTAPDENRWQVFSDFVHMAACSLYNAIHRDETFEADYMQRVARYSTEDAHNMSRLLAEVIEGLEFCPTDFLGQIFMNLELGNTRHGQYFTPYNVCYTMSRMTLSDRLSVLTSGERDFITVSDPACGAGGMIVAMAEAMLEAGFNPQKQMMVYCVDIDPVAAMMCYIQLSLMGIPAIVATGNSLTVAIKREMATPMFVLGHWHYRWQAERTRQAA
;
A
#
# COMPACT_ATOMS: atom_id res chain seq x y z
N MET A 1 0.28 6.74 39.57
CA MET A 1 1.38 6.10 38.83
C MET A 1 0.77 5.29 37.69
N ASN A 2 0.53 5.93 36.53
CA ASN A 2 0.08 5.23 35.33
C ASN A 2 1.34 4.88 34.53
N THR A 3 1.87 3.69 34.73
CA THR A 3 2.87 3.13 33.80
C THR A 3 2.16 2.92 32.46
N SER A 4 2.53 3.71 31.45
CA SER A 4 2.10 3.48 30.06
C SER A 4 2.52 2.07 29.65
N LEU A 5 1.55 1.19 29.41
CA LEU A 5 1.83 -0.17 28.93
C LEU A 5 2.56 -0.08 27.58
N HIS A 6 3.68 -0.78 27.43
CA HIS A 6 4.41 -0.82 26.17
C HIS A 6 3.57 -1.56 25.11
N PRO A 7 3.62 -1.19 23.81
CA PRO A 7 2.83 -1.85 22.76
C PRO A 7 3.01 -3.38 22.71
N GLY A 8 4.22 -3.88 23.00
CA GLY A 8 4.49 -5.32 23.07
C GLY A 8 3.79 -6.04 24.22
N ASP A 9 3.48 -5.36 25.32
CA ASP A 9 2.73 -5.94 26.44
C ASP A 9 1.24 -5.98 26.14
N ILE A 10 0.73 -4.94 25.47
CA ILE A 10 -0.64 -4.91 24.97
C ILE A 10 -0.85 -6.04 23.96
N SER A 11 0.05 -6.21 22.98
CA SER A 11 -0.10 -7.28 21.99
C SER A 11 -0.07 -8.66 22.64
N ARG A 12 0.85 -8.91 23.59
CA ARG A 12 0.91 -10.17 24.33
C ARG A 12 -0.33 -10.42 25.17
N PHE A 13 -0.86 -9.38 25.84
CA PHE A 13 -2.09 -9.48 26.62
C PHE A 13 -3.31 -9.83 25.75
N ILE A 14 -3.49 -9.12 24.63
CA ILE A 14 -4.61 -9.32 23.71
C ILE A 14 -4.51 -10.67 23.00
N THR A 15 -3.34 -11.01 22.46
CA THR A 15 -3.13 -12.28 21.76
C THR A 15 -3.19 -13.46 22.73
N GLY A 16 -2.66 -13.33 23.95
CA GLY A 16 -2.78 -14.35 25.00
C GLY A 16 -4.23 -14.66 25.38
N ARG A 17 -5.10 -13.64 25.40
CA ARG A 17 -6.55 -13.82 25.63
C ARG A 17 -7.22 -14.63 24.52
N ILE A 18 -6.83 -14.42 23.26
CA ILE A 18 -7.35 -15.20 22.12
C ILE A 18 -6.78 -16.62 22.14
N ILE A 19 -5.47 -16.78 22.35
CA ILE A 19 -4.82 -18.09 22.51
C ILE A 19 -5.51 -18.92 23.59
N GLY A 20 -5.82 -18.32 24.75
CA GLY A 20 -6.52 -19.02 25.83
C GLY A 20 -7.91 -19.52 25.42
N SER A 21 -8.66 -18.74 24.65
CA SER A 21 -9.94 -19.19 24.10
C SER A 21 -9.77 -20.30 23.07
N LEU A 22 -8.81 -20.17 22.15
CA LEU A 22 -8.49 -21.19 21.16
C LEU A 22 -8.11 -22.53 21.83
N ALA A 23 -7.28 -22.49 22.88
CA ALA A 23 -6.89 -23.67 23.66
C ALA A 23 -8.08 -24.31 24.40
N ALA A 24 -9.09 -23.53 24.76
CA ALA A 24 -10.35 -24.02 25.34
C ALA A 24 -11.37 -24.48 24.30
N GLY A 25 -10.99 -24.52 23.01
CA GLY A 25 -11.90 -24.89 21.91
C GLY A 25 -12.94 -23.82 21.56
N GLN A 26 -12.79 -22.60 22.09
CA GLN A 26 -13.66 -21.47 21.81
C GLN A 26 -13.01 -20.59 20.74
N VAL A 27 -13.51 -20.66 19.50
CA VAL A 27 -13.02 -19.84 18.39
C VAL A 27 -13.96 -18.64 18.20
N PRO A 28 -13.51 -17.40 18.52
CA PRO A 28 -14.41 -16.23 18.56
C PRO A 28 -15.10 -15.89 17.24
N TRP A 29 -14.52 -16.29 16.11
CA TRP A 29 -15.06 -16.03 14.77
C TRP A 29 -15.88 -17.18 14.18
N HIS A 30 -16.18 -18.22 14.97
CA HIS A 30 -17.11 -19.31 14.60
C HIS A 30 -18.49 -19.14 15.24
N GLY A 31 -19.51 -19.75 14.62
CA GLY A 31 -20.89 -19.75 15.14
C GLY A 31 -21.76 -18.61 14.59
N THR A 32 -22.98 -18.47 15.10
CA THR A 32 -23.95 -17.47 14.65
C THR A 32 -23.55 -16.09 15.14
N VAL A 33 -22.82 -15.36 14.31
CA VAL A 33 -22.40 -13.99 14.57
C VAL A 33 -23.48 -13.01 14.09
N PRO A 34 -24.01 -12.12 14.95
CA PRO A 34 -25.07 -11.18 14.59
C PRO A 34 -24.50 -9.94 13.88
N GLY A 35 -23.68 -10.15 12.85
CA GLY A 35 -22.99 -9.11 12.09
C GLY A 35 -21.69 -8.59 12.73
N LEU A 36 -21.04 -7.65 12.03
CA LEU A 36 -19.86 -6.96 12.58
C LEU A 36 -20.28 -6.16 13.82
N PRO A 37 -19.52 -6.22 14.93
CA PRO A 37 -19.78 -5.41 16.10
C PRO A 37 -19.68 -3.93 15.73
N GLU A 38 -20.57 -3.10 16.25
CA GLU A 38 -20.68 -1.70 15.86
C GLU A 38 -20.80 -0.78 17.07
N HIS A 39 -20.37 0.46 16.91
CA HIS A 39 -20.57 1.50 17.90
C HIS A 39 -22.06 1.84 17.98
N ALA A 40 -22.65 1.75 19.16
CA ALA A 40 -24.10 1.74 19.33
C ALA A 40 -24.79 3.05 18.90
N LEU A 41 -24.06 4.16 18.92
CA LEU A 41 -24.60 5.49 18.57
C LEU A 41 -24.36 5.89 17.10
N THR A 42 -23.21 5.52 16.53
CA THR A 42 -22.82 5.95 15.18
C THR A 42 -23.13 4.89 14.13
N GLY A 43 -23.28 3.62 14.54
CA GLY A 43 -23.42 2.49 13.63
C GLY A 43 -22.10 2.11 12.94
N GLU A 44 -20.98 2.75 13.27
CA GLU A 44 -19.69 2.43 12.67
C GLU A 44 -19.20 1.06 13.15
N PRO A 45 -18.79 0.16 12.24
CA PRO A 45 -18.28 -1.15 12.62
C PRO A 45 -16.90 -1.03 13.27
N PHE A 46 -16.66 -1.81 14.32
CA PHE A 46 -15.31 -2.03 14.83
C PHE A 46 -14.47 -2.81 13.82
N THR A 47 -13.15 -2.63 13.89
CA THR A 47 -12.22 -3.17 12.89
C THR A 47 -11.11 -4.05 13.51
N GLY A 48 -10.53 -4.92 12.69
CA GLY A 48 -9.36 -5.71 13.03
C GLY A 48 -9.56 -6.59 14.27
N VAL A 49 -8.59 -6.56 15.19
CA VAL A 49 -8.60 -7.42 16.39
C VAL A 49 -9.77 -7.12 17.34
N ASN A 50 -10.32 -5.91 17.30
CA ASN A 50 -11.42 -5.52 18.17
C ASN A 50 -12.70 -6.31 17.86
N VAL A 51 -12.92 -6.66 16.59
CA VAL A 51 -14.03 -7.53 16.18
C VAL A 51 -13.96 -8.87 16.91
N LEU A 52 -12.76 -9.48 16.96
CA LEU A 52 -12.53 -10.78 17.60
C LEU A 52 -12.74 -10.72 19.11
N LEU A 53 -12.27 -9.65 19.75
CA LEU A 53 -12.43 -9.44 21.19
C LEU A 53 -13.89 -9.24 21.60
N LEU A 54 -14.67 -8.57 20.75
CA LEU A 54 -16.09 -8.35 20.98
C LEU A 54 -16.88 -9.64 20.76
N TRP A 55 -16.64 -10.38 19.67
CA TRP A 55 -17.28 -11.69 19.48
C TRP A 55 -16.96 -12.68 20.60
N GLN A 56 -15.71 -12.72 21.06
CA GLN A 56 -15.33 -13.53 22.22
C GLN A 56 -16.16 -13.15 23.45
N ALA A 57 -16.33 -11.85 23.72
CA ALA A 57 -17.11 -11.38 24.85
C ALA A 57 -18.61 -11.71 24.71
N MET A 58 -19.16 -11.63 23.49
CA MET A 58 -20.54 -11.99 23.20
C MET A 58 -20.78 -13.48 23.46
N GLN A 59 -19.89 -14.34 22.97
CA GLN A 59 -19.97 -15.79 23.20
C GLN A 59 -19.88 -16.13 24.70
N GLN A 60 -18.90 -15.56 25.41
CA GLN A 60 -18.66 -15.85 26.84
C GLN A 60 -19.81 -15.39 27.76
N ARG A 61 -20.56 -14.38 27.34
CA ARG A 61 -21.61 -13.75 28.16
C ARG A 61 -23.01 -13.95 27.57
N SER A 62 -23.13 -14.73 26.51
CA SER A 62 -24.38 -14.98 25.77
C SER A 62 -25.12 -13.69 25.38
N LEU A 63 -24.38 -12.69 24.89
CA LEU A 63 -24.93 -11.41 24.41
C LEU A 63 -25.41 -11.55 22.97
N HIS A 64 -26.53 -10.90 22.64
CA HIS A 64 -27.19 -11.02 21.33
C HIS A 64 -26.97 -9.79 20.44
N SER A 65 -26.83 -8.63 21.05
CA SER A 65 -26.63 -7.33 20.41
C SER A 65 -25.16 -7.16 20.04
N GLY A 66 -24.89 -6.87 18.77
CA GLY A 66 -23.55 -6.50 18.29
C GLY A 66 -23.15 -5.05 18.61
N ARG A 67 -23.99 -4.30 19.33
CA ARG A 67 -23.78 -2.88 19.64
C ARG A 67 -22.95 -2.69 20.91
N TRP A 68 -22.08 -1.69 20.91
CA TRP A 68 -21.21 -1.37 22.04
C TRP A 68 -21.14 0.13 22.32
N LEU A 69 -21.13 0.48 23.60
CA LEU A 69 -21.02 1.85 24.10
C LEU A 69 -19.66 2.04 24.79
N THR A 70 -19.07 3.22 24.64
CA THR A 70 -17.97 3.64 25.50
C THR A 70 -18.49 4.05 26.89
N GLY A 71 -17.59 4.21 27.85
CA GLY A 71 -17.95 4.72 29.18
C GLY A 71 -18.46 6.17 29.15
N ASP A 72 -18.09 6.94 28.14
CA ASP A 72 -18.55 8.33 27.97
C ASP A 72 -19.97 8.35 27.43
N ASP A 73 -20.27 7.51 26.42
CA ASP A 73 -21.62 7.36 25.87
C ASP A 73 -22.61 6.93 26.96
N LEU A 74 -22.23 5.94 27.78
CA LEU A 74 -23.08 5.45 28.85
C LEU A 74 -23.45 6.56 29.84
N ARG A 75 -22.47 7.40 30.21
CA ARG A 75 -22.68 8.56 31.10
C ARG A 75 -23.57 9.62 30.46
N GLN A 76 -23.36 9.91 29.18
CA GLN A 76 -24.15 10.90 28.44
C GLN A 76 -25.62 10.47 28.32
N LEU A 77 -25.87 9.17 28.15
CA LEU A 77 -27.21 8.60 28.07
C LEU A 77 -27.88 8.43 29.44
N GLY A 78 -27.19 8.72 30.55
CA GLY A 78 -27.71 8.49 31.90
C GLY A 78 -27.81 7.03 32.31
N GLY A 79 -27.21 6.11 31.54
CA GLY A 79 -27.22 4.69 31.81
C GLY A 79 -26.23 4.27 32.89
N GLN A 80 -26.45 3.10 33.47
CA GLN A 80 -25.58 2.51 34.49
C GLN A 80 -25.27 1.06 34.17
N VAL A 81 -24.04 0.61 34.46
CA VAL A 81 -23.67 -0.80 34.32
C VAL A 81 -24.36 -1.61 35.43
N ARG A 82 -24.98 -2.73 35.07
CA ARG A 82 -25.60 -3.64 36.04
C ARG A 82 -24.58 -4.16 37.04
N SER A 83 -25.03 -4.39 38.27
CA SER A 83 -24.16 -4.92 39.33
C SER A 83 -23.59 -6.29 38.93
N GLY A 84 -22.25 -6.40 38.93
CA GLY A 84 -21.52 -7.62 38.56
C GLY A 84 -21.02 -7.66 37.11
N GLU A 85 -21.56 -6.82 36.24
CA GLU A 85 -21.15 -6.75 34.83
C GLU A 85 -19.83 -5.97 34.66
N LYS A 86 -19.04 -6.38 33.66
CA LYS A 86 -17.71 -5.80 33.41
C LYS A 86 -17.54 -5.32 31.97
N PRO A 87 -16.96 -4.13 31.73
CA PRO A 87 -16.60 -3.70 30.39
C PRO A 87 -15.59 -4.63 29.71
N VAL A 88 -15.62 -4.66 28.37
CA VAL A 88 -14.66 -5.35 27.51
C VAL A 88 -13.54 -4.37 27.17
N THR A 89 -12.29 -4.83 27.26
CA THR A 89 -11.12 -4.03 26.90
C THR A 89 -10.76 -4.27 25.43
N LEU A 90 -10.59 -3.17 24.69
CA LEU A 90 -10.28 -3.10 23.27
C LEU A 90 -9.01 -2.29 23.02
N VAL A 91 -8.49 -2.38 21.80
CA VAL A 91 -7.27 -1.71 21.37
C VAL A 91 -7.59 -0.46 20.56
N ARG A 92 -6.96 0.66 20.91
CA ARG A 92 -7.03 1.93 20.18
C ARG A 92 -5.70 2.18 19.48
N TYR A 93 -5.79 2.57 18.21
CA TYR A 93 -4.66 2.81 17.32
C TYR A 93 -4.53 4.32 17.04
N ARG A 94 -3.92 5.13 17.93
CA ARG A 94 -3.55 6.55 17.65
C ARG A 94 -2.45 7.07 18.59
N PRO A 95 -1.52 7.91 18.10
CA PRO A 95 -0.23 7.51 17.50
C PRO A 95 0.56 6.42 18.27
N THR A 96 0.14 6.08 19.49
CA THR A 96 0.65 4.95 20.28
C THR A 96 -0.47 3.95 20.57
N LEU A 97 -0.15 2.65 20.54
CA LEU A 97 -1.10 1.60 20.89
C LEU A 97 -1.59 1.78 22.34
N SER A 98 -2.90 1.86 22.55
CA SER A 98 -3.49 2.01 23.88
C SER A 98 -4.72 1.14 24.06
N LEU A 99 -5.19 1.01 25.30
CA LEU A 99 -6.37 0.23 25.64
C LEU A 99 -7.53 1.17 26.02
N PHE A 100 -8.73 0.82 25.58
CA PHE A 100 -9.96 1.48 26.02
C PHE A 100 -11.03 0.44 26.34
N LYS A 101 -12.12 0.86 26.97
CA LYS A 101 -13.18 -0.05 27.42
C LYS A 101 -14.51 0.29 26.78
N VAL A 102 -15.26 -0.76 26.43
CA VAL A 102 -16.63 -0.67 25.93
C VAL A 102 -17.54 -1.62 26.70
N ILE A 103 -18.84 -1.36 26.70
CA ILE A 103 -19.85 -2.17 27.38
C ILE A 103 -21.03 -2.41 26.42
N ASN A 104 -21.62 -3.60 26.49
CA ASN A 104 -22.79 -3.91 25.69
C ASN A 104 -24.06 -3.33 26.33
N PRO A 105 -25.01 -2.75 25.57
CA PRO A 105 -26.28 -2.26 26.10
C PRO A 105 -27.08 -3.28 26.93
N GLU A 106 -26.97 -4.59 26.64
CA GLU A 106 -27.62 -5.66 27.43
C GLU A 106 -27.13 -5.75 28.89
N GLN A 107 -25.96 -5.16 29.16
CA GLN A 107 -25.31 -5.16 30.47
C GLN A 107 -25.58 -3.85 31.25
N CYS A 108 -26.48 -3.00 30.74
CA CYS A 108 -26.76 -1.67 31.28
C CYS A 108 -28.25 -1.49 31.59
N ASP A 109 -28.53 -0.63 32.57
CA ASP A 109 -29.86 -0.13 32.90
C ASP A 109 -29.96 1.38 32.62
N GLY A 110 -31.17 1.91 32.49
CA GLY A 110 -31.40 3.34 32.28
C GLY A 110 -31.10 3.85 30.87
N LEU A 111 -30.94 2.95 29.88
CA LEU A 111 -30.74 3.32 28.48
C LEU A 111 -32.07 3.60 27.75
N PRO A 112 -32.08 4.49 26.74
CA PRO A 112 -33.24 4.72 25.87
C PRO A 112 -33.74 3.43 25.18
N GLU A 113 -35.04 3.38 24.86
CA GLU A 113 -35.66 2.25 24.14
C GLU A 113 -34.98 1.94 22.80
N THR A 114 -34.41 2.95 22.14
CA THR A 114 -33.68 2.81 20.87
C THR A 114 -32.42 1.93 20.96
N LEU A 115 -31.89 1.75 22.17
CA LEU A 115 -30.70 0.93 22.44
C LEU A 115 -31.04 -0.45 23.01
N GLN A 116 -32.33 -0.78 23.16
CA GLN A 116 -32.73 -2.11 23.61
C GLN A 116 -32.52 -3.18 22.52
N PRO A 117 -32.21 -4.43 22.91
CA PRO A 117 -32.09 -5.55 21.97
C PRO A 117 -33.33 -5.69 21.10
N GLY A 118 -33.16 -5.70 19.77
CA GLY A 118 -34.27 -5.81 18.81
C GLY A 118 -34.78 -4.49 18.23
N TRP A 119 -34.30 -3.33 18.70
CA TRP A 119 -34.60 -2.05 18.05
C TRP A 119 -33.85 -1.92 16.70
N PRO A 120 -34.53 -1.58 15.58
CA PRO A 120 -33.92 -1.64 14.26
C PRO A 120 -32.97 -0.47 13.99
N LEU A 121 -31.75 -0.79 13.58
CA LEU A 121 -30.90 0.06 12.74
C LEU A 121 -31.31 -0.14 11.26
N PRO A 122 -30.88 0.71 10.31
CA PRO A 122 -31.24 0.57 8.89
C PRO A 122 -31.08 -0.88 8.41
N PRO A 123 -31.96 -1.33 7.48
CA PRO A 123 -32.06 -2.73 7.12
C PRO A 123 -30.69 -3.24 6.68
N ARG A 124 -30.09 -4.12 7.49
CA ARG A 124 -29.00 -4.98 7.01
C ARG A 124 -29.57 -5.72 5.80
N PRO A 125 -28.88 -5.72 4.65
CA PRO A 125 -29.38 -6.39 3.45
C PRO A 125 -29.78 -7.81 3.84
N GLN A 126 -30.99 -8.21 3.46
CA GLN A 126 -31.45 -9.56 3.80
C GLN A 126 -30.43 -10.56 3.25
N PRO A 127 -29.97 -11.52 4.07
CA PRO A 127 -29.00 -12.49 3.62
C PRO A 127 -29.59 -13.27 2.46
N SER A 128 -29.07 -13.01 1.26
CA SER A 128 -29.34 -13.81 0.09
C SER A 128 -28.02 -14.27 -0.49
N LEU A 129 -27.98 -15.53 -0.92
CA LEU A 129 -26.81 -16.09 -1.60
C LEU A 129 -26.49 -15.33 -2.90
N ASN A 130 -27.45 -14.55 -3.42
CA ASN A 130 -27.21 -13.61 -4.52
C ASN A 130 -26.07 -12.63 -4.21
N VAL A 131 -25.95 -12.15 -2.97
CA VAL A 131 -24.88 -11.20 -2.59
C VAL A 131 -23.50 -11.85 -2.68
N VAL A 132 -23.39 -13.14 -2.33
CA VAL A 132 -22.15 -13.91 -2.49
C VAL A 132 -21.84 -14.16 -3.96
N ARG A 133 -22.88 -14.43 -4.77
CA ARG A 133 -22.74 -14.59 -6.22
C ARG A 133 -22.27 -13.30 -6.88
N ASP A 134 -22.80 -12.16 -6.47
CA ASP A 134 -22.41 -10.85 -7.02
C ASP A 134 -20.98 -10.52 -6.61
N LEU A 135 -20.60 -10.74 -5.35
CA LEU A 135 -19.21 -10.59 -4.90
C LEU A 135 -18.27 -11.50 -5.68
N PHE A 136 -18.67 -12.75 -5.89
CA PHE A 136 -17.94 -13.71 -6.72
C PHE A 136 -17.77 -13.21 -8.17
N GLN A 137 -18.84 -12.79 -8.82
CA GLN A 137 -18.81 -12.28 -10.20
C GLN A 137 -17.96 -11.00 -10.32
N ASN A 138 -18.16 -10.04 -9.41
CA ASN A 138 -17.45 -8.75 -9.42
C ASN A 138 -15.96 -8.89 -9.06
N SER A 139 -15.59 -9.98 -8.35
CA SER A 139 -14.19 -10.26 -8.03
C SER A 139 -13.33 -10.51 -9.28
N GLY A 140 -13.92 -10.97 -10.38
CA GLY A 140 -13.20 -11.31 -11.60
C GLY A 140 -12.14 -12.41 -11.44
N ILE A 141 -12.13 -13.13 -10.31
CA ILE A 141 -11.17 -14.20 -10.04
C ILE A 141 -11.62 -15.47 -10.78
N PRO A 142 -10.78 -16.07 -11.65
CA PRO A 142 -11.14 -17.28 -12.38
C PRO A 142 -11.43 -18.46 -11.44
N VAL A 143 -12.52 -19.17 -11.71
CA VAL A 143 -12.91 -20.40 -10.99
C VAL A 143 -13.03 -21.56 -11.97
N ILE A 144 -12.40 -22.68 -11.64
CA ILE A 144 -12.48 -23.92 -12.40
C ILE A 144 -13.05 -25.02 -11.51
N HIS A 145 -14.19 -25.58 -11.92
CA HIS A 145 -14.75 -26.76 -11.26
C HIS A 145 -14.08 -28.04 -11.76
N ARG A 146 -13.65 -28.91 -10.85
CA ARG A 146 -13.05 -30.22 -11.17
C ARG A 146 -13.54 -31.30 -10.22
N ASP A 147 -13.84 -32.47 -10.75
CA ASP A 147 -14.19 -33.63 -9.92
C ASP A 147 -12.99 -34.10 -9.09
N ASN A 148 -13.26 -34.63 -7.90
CA ASN A 148 -12.27 -35.24 -6.99
C ASN A 148 -11.09 -34.33 -6.59
N ILE A 149 -11.31 -33.01 -6.47
CA ILE A 149 -10.31 -32.06 -5.96
C ILE A 149 -10.72 -31.53 -4.58
N LEU A 150 -9.76 -31.16 -3.74
CA LEU A 150 -10.06 -30.31 -2.59
C LEU A 150 -10.11 -28.83 -3.02
N PRO A 151 -10.97 -28.01 -2.41
CA PRO A 151 -11.02 -26.57 -2.69
C PRO A 151 -9.65 -25.94 -2.44
N VAL A 152 -9.12 -25.24 -3.44
CA VAL A 152 -7.76 -24.66 -3.38
C VAL A 152 -7.63 -23.42 -4.26
N TYR A 153 -6.94 -22.40 -3.76
CA TYR A 153 -6.51 -21.27 -4.57
C TYR A 153 -5.08 -21.52 -5.08
N ARG A 154 -4.89 -21.46 -6.40
CA ARG A 154 -3.60 -21.68 -7.06
C ARG A 154 -2.93 -20.34 -7.37
N ALA A 155 -2.16 -19.83 -6.41
CA ALA A 155 -1.48 -18.52 -6.51
C ALA A 155 -0.68 -18.32 -7.81
N LEU A 156 0.08 -19.31 -8.26
CA LEU A 156 0.87 -19.21 -9.50
C LEU A 156 0.03 -18.95 -10.76
N HIS A 157 -1.20 -19.47 -10.79
CA HIS A 157 -2.08 -19.38 -11.95
C HIS A 157 -3.21 -18.37 -11.79
N ASP A 158 -3.23 -17.67 -10.65
CA ASP A 158 -4.29 -16.76 -10.25
C ASP A 158 -5.70 -17.31 -10.50
N ARG A 159 -6.01 -18.48 -9.91
CA ARG A 159 -7.33 -19.09 -10.05
C ARG A 159 -7.70 -19.95 -8.85
N ILE A 160 -9.01 -20.13 -8.67
CA ILE A 160 -9.58 -21.06 -7.70
C ILE A 160 -9.94 -22.36 -8.41
N GLU A 161 -9.62 -23.51 -7.80
CA GLU A 161 -10.06 -24.83 -8.23
C GLU A 161 -10.85 -25.50 -7.10
N LEU A 162 -12.06 -26.00 -7.37
CA LEU A 162 -12.90 -26.66 -6.37
C LEU A 162 -13.89 -27.66 -7.00
N PRO A 163 -14.52 -28.58 -6.24
CA PRO A 163 -15.56 -29.46 -6.78
C PRO A 163 -16.79 -28.73 -7.31
N PRO A 164 -17.54 -29.34 -8.25
CA PRO A 164 -18.88 -28.87 -8.61
C PRO A 164 -19.78 -28.74 -7.37
N ALA A 165 -20.70 -27.78 -7.35
CA ALA A 165 -21.58 -27.54 -6.20
C ALA A 165 -22.39 -28.79 -5.79
N ALA A 166 -22.74 -29.65 -6.75
CA ALA A 166 -23.45 -30.91 -6.50
C ALA A 166 -22.64 -31.94 -5.68
N ALA A 167 -21.32 -31.79 -5.58
CA ALA A 167 -20.46 -32.66 -4.78
C ALA A 167 -20.39 -32.25 -3.30
N TYR A 168 -20.97 -31.11 -2.92
CA TYR A 168 -20.99 -30.61 -1.54
C TYR A 168 -22.22 -31.15 -0.79
N ALA A 169 -22.08 -31.31 0.52
CA ALA A 169 -23.17 -31.73 1.41
C ALA A 169 -24.31 -30.69 1.52
N GLY A 170 -24.11 -29.47 0.98
CA GLY A 170 -25.11 -28.41 0.92
C GLY A 170 -24.53 -27.11 0.34
N GLU A 171 -25.43 -26.23 -0.09
CA GLU A 171 -25.06 -24.96 -0.75
C GLU A 171 -24.25 -24.04 0.17
N GLN A 172 -24.53 -24.04 1.47
CA GLN A 172 -23.79 -23.27 2.47
C GLN A 172 -22.30 -23.67 2.51
N ALA A 173 -21.99 -24.96 2.47
CA ALA A 173 -20.61 -25.44 2.49
C ALA A 173 -19.85 -25.02 1.23
N TYR A 174 -20.51 -25.03 0.08
CA TYR A 174 -19.95 -24.56 -1.19
C TYR A 174 -19.59 -23.08 -1.15
N TRP A 175 -20.52 -22.23 -0.71
CA TRP A 175 -20.30 -20.79 -0.65
C TRP A 175 -19.27 -20.38 0.41
N GLN A 176 -19.14 -21.13 1.50
CA GLN A 176 -18.12 -20.91 2.51
C GLN A 176 -16.71 -21.18 1.99
N ASP A 177 -16.52 -22.26 1.23
CA ASP A 177 -15.23 -22.53 0.59
C ASP A 177 -14.92 -21.46 -0.46
N ILE A 178 -15.91 -21.02 -1.25
CA ILE A 178 -15.74 -19.88 -2.17
C ILE A 178 -15.32 -18.60 -1.44
N LEU A 179 -15.96 -18.22 -0.34
CA LEU A 179 -15.60 -17.00 0.41
C LEU A 179 -14.17 -17.07 0.96
N ASN A 180 -13.77 -18.18 1.58
CA ASN A 180 -12.41 -18.40 2.04
C ASN A 180 -11.39 -18.29 0.89
N LEU A 181 -11.69 -18.94 -0.24
CA LEU A 181 -10.83 -18.96 -1.41
C LEU A 181 -10.74 -17.60 -2.11
N LEU A 182 -11.82 -16.81 -2.11
CA LEU A 182 -11.81 -15.44 -2.60
C LEU A 182 -10.95 -14.53 -1.73
N VAL A 183 -11.08 -14.63 -0.40
CA VAL A 183 -10.21 -13.91 0.55
C VAL A 183 -8.76 -14.30 0.31
N GLN A 184 -8.46 -15.59 0.20
CA GLN A 184 -7.11 -16.05 -0.09
C GLN A 184 -6.62 -15.48 -1.43
N ALA A 185 -7.43 -15.55 -2.48
CA ALA A 185 -7.11 -15.01 -3.79
C ALA A 185 -6.76 -13.52 -3.74
N THR A 186 -7.42 -12.69 -2.91
CA THR A 186 -7.03 -11.27 -2.77
C THR A 186 -5.55 -11.08 -2.39
N GLY A 187 -4.86 -12.07 -1.83
CA GLY A 187 -3.43 -12.03 -1.51
C GLY A 187 -2.48 -12.04 -2.71
N HIS A 188 -2.98 -12.22 -3.95
CA HIS A 188 -2.15 -12.25 -5.15
C HIS A 188 -1.34 -10.96 -5.36
N PRO A 189 -0.15 -11.00 -6.00
CA PRO A 189 0.67 -9.81 -6.23
C PRO A 189 0.01 -8.67 -7.00
N GLN A 190 -0.96 -8.96 -7.85
CA GLN A 190 -1.74 -7.93 -8.56
C GLN A 190 -2.90 -7.36 -7.74
N ARG A 191 -3.05 -7.76 -6.47
CA ARG A 191 -4.14 -7.37 -5.58
C ARG A 191 -3.59 -6.80 -4.27
N LEU A 192 -3.69 -7.54 -3.16
CA LEU A 192 -3.22 -7.12 -1.84
C LEU A 192 -1.80 -7.61 -1.53
N HIS A 193 -1.16 -8.34 -2.45
CA HIS A 193 0.25 -8.75 -2.40
C HIS A 193 0.70 -9.29 -1.03
N ARG A 194 0.02 -10.33 -0.56
CA ARG A 194 0.30 -10.99 0.73
C ARG A 194 1.21 -12.21 0.61
N PHE A 195 1.21 -12.88 -0.53
CA PHE A 195 2.02 -14.09 -0.73
C PHE A 195 3.51 -13.74 -0.94
N GLY A 196 4.41 -14.50 -0.28
CA GLY A 196 5.85 -14.42 -0.53
C GLY A 196 6.59 -13.34 0.27
N LEU A 197 6.04 -12.90 1.40
CA LEU A 197 6.66 -11.90 2.27
C LEU A 197 7.68 -12.49 3.26
N THR A 198 7.78 -13.81 3.43
CA THR A 198 8.78 -14.43 4.32
C THR A 198 9.56 -15.57 3.66
N VAL A 199 10.75 -15.85 4.22
CA VAL A 199 11.65 -16.93 3.77
C VAL A 199 11.15 -18.32 4.23
N ASP A 200 10.17 -18.37 5.14
CA ASP A 200 9.63 -19.58 5.74
C ASP A 200 8.20 -19.89 5.25
N ARG A 201 8.13 -20.75 4.22
CA ARG A 201 6.89 -21.21 3.60
C ARG A 201 5.88 -21.78 4.60
N ARG A 202 6.33 -22.42 5.69
CA ARG A 202 5.42 -23.04 6.66
C ARG A 202 4.68 -21.98 7.48
N THR A 203 5.37 -20.91 7.87
CA THR A 203 4.74 -19.81 8.61
C THR A 203 3.80 -18.99 7.73
N ASP A 204 4.13 -18.81 6.45
CA ASP A 204 3.28 -18.11 5.49
C ASP A 204 1.97 -18.86 5.23
N GLU A 205 2.02 -20.19 5.10
CA GLU A 205 0.81 -21.01 4.93
C GLU A 205 -0.14 -20.89 6.13
N VAL A 206 0.40 -20.92 7.36
CA VAL A 206 -0.41 -20.78 8.60
C VAL A 206 -0.97 -19.36 8.75
N GLN A 207 -0.16 -18.34 8.45
CA GLN A 207 -0.59 -16.94 8.46
C GLN A 207 -1.72 -16.71 7.47
N GLU A 208 -1.58 -17.19 6.23
CA GLU A 208 -2.60 -16.99 5.21
C GLU A 208 -3.86 -17.79 5.50
N ALA A 209 -3.75 -19.01 6.03
CA ALA A 209 -4.92 -19.76 6.48
C ALA A 209 -5.71 -18.99 7.54
N LEU A 210 -5.01 -18.35 8.49
CA LEU A 210 -5.65 -17.49 9.49
C LEU A 210 -6.28 -16.24 8.85
N VAL A 211 -5.62 -15.59 7.88
CA VAL A 211 -6.18 -14.44 7.15
C VAL A 211 -7.44 -14.81 6.37
N ALA A 212 -7.40 -15.94 5.66
CA ALA A 212 -8.53 -16.45 4.89
C ALA A 212 -9.75 -16.67 5.78
N GLU A 213 -9.55 -17.34 6.92
CA GLU A 213 -10.64 -17.67 7.83
C GLU A 213 -11.22 -16.44 8.54
N LEU A 214 -10.36 -15.54 9.03
CA LEU A 214 -10.80 -14.27 9.62
C LEU A 214 -11.53 -13.39 8.59
N GLY A 215 -11.01 -13.31 7.36
CA GLY A 215 -11.61 -12.51 6.29
C GLY A 215 -12.96 -13.06 5.84
N ALA A 216 -13.09 -14.39 5.74
CA ALA A 216 -14.36 -15.04 5.44
C ALA A 216 -15.38 -14.83 6.57
N ALA A 217 -14.94 -14.88 7.83
CA ALA A 217 -15.80 -14.56 8.97
C ALA A 217 -16.28 -13.10 8.94
N PHE A 218 -15.38 -12.15 8.65
CA PHE A 218 -15.72 -10.73 8.52
C PHE A 218 -16.69 -10.47 7.36
N LEU A 219 -16.47 -11.07 6.18
CA LEU A 219 -17.39 -11.00 5.05
C LEU A 219 -18.76 -11.59 5.40
N THR A 220 -18.78 -12.79 5.96
CA THR A 220 -20.02 -13.47 6.35
C THR A 220 -20.84 -12.60 7.31
N ALA A 221 -20.18 -12.02 8.32
CA ALA A 221 -20.80 -11.11 9.27
C ALA A 221 -21.27 -9.80 8.61
N GLY A 222 -20.43 -9.16 7.78
CA GLY A 222 -20.76 -7.92 7.09
C GLY A 222 -21.92 -8.07 6.09
N LEU A 223 -22.05 -9.23 5.45
CA LEU A 223 -23.13 -9.56 4.53
C LEU A 223 -24.39 -10.11 5.22
N GLY A 224 -24.37 -10.24 6.56
CA GLY A 224 -25.49 -10.78 7.34
C GLY A 224 -25.76 -12.27 7.14
N LEU A 225 -24.82 -13.01 6.57
CA LEU A 225 -24.94 -14.44 6.30
C LEU A 225 -24.83 -15.25 7.61
N PRO A 226 -25.45 -16.46 7.67
CA PRO A 226 -25.29 -17.35 8.81
C PRO A 226 -23.81 -17.71 8.96
N GLY A 227 -23.30 -17.53 10.18
CA GLY A 227 -21.87 -17.63 10.46
C GLY A 227 -21.26 -18.99 10.15
N LEU A 228 -19.93 -19.02 10.16
CA LEU A 228 -19.16 -20.21 9.80
C LEU A 228 -19.43 -21.36 10.80
N PRO A 229 -19.73 -22.59 10.33
CA PRO A 229 -19.69 -23.76 11.18
C PRO A 229 -18.27 -23.93 11.74
N ALA A 230 -18.14 -24.59 12.89
CA ALA A 230 -16.84 -24.88 13.50
C ALA A 230 -15.89 -25.47 12.44
N SER A 231 -14.71 -24.86 12.27
CA SER A 231 -13.86 -25.13 11.09
C SER A 231 -13.44 -26.60 10.96
N ARG A 232 -13.08 -26.98 9.73
CA ARG A 232 -12.43 -28.27 9.42
C ARG A 232 -10.93 -28.29 9.79
N HIS A 233 -10.35 -27.15 10.16
CA HIS A 233 -8.94 -27.02 10.49
C HIS A 233 -8.71 -27.22 11.99
N GLU A 234 -7.64 -27.93 12.32
CA GLU A 234 -7.17 -28.02 13.69
C GLU A 234 -6.74 -26.62 14.17
N VAL A 235 -7.16 -26.23 15.37
CA VAL A 235 -6.81 -24.94 15.98
C VAL A 235 -5.38 -24.93 16.54
N ALA A 236 -4.81 -26.12 16.76
CA ALA A 236 -3.49 -26.32 17.36
C ALA A 236 -2.33 -25.61 16.63
N PRO A 237 -2.25 -25.60 15.27
CA PRO A 237 -1.23 -24.85 14.55
C PRO A 237 -1.28 -23.34 14.82
N TRP A 238 -2.46 -22.73 14.94
CA TRP A 238 -2.57 -21.30 15.25
C TRP A 238 -2.15 -20.97 16.67
N VAL A 239 -2.44 -21.83 17.64
CA VAL A 239 -2.02 -21.61 19.04
C VAL A 239 -0.49 -21.51 19.12
N SER A 240 0.22 -22.46 18.53
CA SER A 240 1.69 -22.41 18.44
C SER A 240 2.17 -21.18 17.68
N PHE A 241 1.59 -20.93 16.51
CA PHE A 241 1.98 -19.84 15.63
C PHE A 241 1.81 -18.45 16.27
N LEU A 242 0.74 -18.24 17.03
CA LEU A 242 0.47 -16.97 17.72
C LEU A 242 1.28 -16.80 19.02
N HIS A 243 1.70 -17.91 19.64
CA HIS A 243 2.55 -17.86 20.83
C HIS A 243 3.96 -17.33 20.50
N ASP A 244 4.50 -17.68 19.34
CA ASP A 244 5.85 -17.26 18.92
C ASP A 244 5.96 -15.75 18.68
N ASP A 245 4.94 -15.13 18.09
CA ASP A 245 4.89 -13.68 17.89
C ASP A 245 3.45 -13.15 18.07
N PRO A 246 3.16 -12.41 19.16
CA PRO A 246 1.82 -11.93 19.44
C PRO A 246 1.30 -10.93 18.39
N TRP A 247 2.17 -10.30 17.59
CA TRP A 247 1.76 -9.39 16.52
C TRP A 247 1.18 -10.09 15.30
N ARG A 248 1.37 -11.41 15.15
CA ARG A 248 0.79 -12.19 14.04
C ARG A 248 -0.72 -12.09 13.99
N LEU A 249 -1.39 -12.09 15.15
CA LEU A 249 -2.84 -11.92 15.24
C LEU A 249 -3.29 -10.55 14.71
N PHE A 250 -2.59 -9.49 15.09
CA PHE A 250 -2.90 -8.12 14.66
C PHE A 250 -2.74 -7.97 13.15
N ARG A 251 -1.63 -8.49 12.59
CA ARG A 251 -1.39 -8.48 11.14
C ARG A 251 -2.42 -9.32 10.39
N ALA A 252 -2.79 -10.48 10.92
CA ALA A 252 -3.80 -11.35 10.29
C ALA A 252 -5.17 -10.68 10.26
N ALA A 253 -5.62 -10.11 11.39
CA ALA A 253 -6.90 -9.41 11.48
C ALA A 253 -6.96 -8.18 10.56
N GLU A 254 -5.87 -7.42 10.45
CA GLU A 254 -5.81 -6.27 9.54
C GLU A 254 -5.79 -6.69 8.06
N ALA A 255 -5.03 -7.72 7.70
CA ALA A 255 -5.03 -8.27 6.35
C ALA A 255 -6.40 -8.83 5.95
N ALA A 256 -7.08 -9.51 6.87
CA ALA A 256 -8.45 -10.00 6.70
C ALA A 256 -9.45 -8.86 6.46
N ARG A 257 -9.34 -7.77 7.22
CA ARG A 257 -10.15 -6.56 7.01
C ARG A 257 -9.92 -5.96 5.62
N LYS A 258 -8.67 -5.78 5.21
CA LYS A 258 -8.33 -5.26 3.87
C LYS A 258 -8.90 -6.15 2.75
N ALA A 259 -8.85 -7.47 2.90
CA ALA A 259 -9.44 -8.40 1.95
C ALA A 259 -10.97 -8.27 1.86
N MET A 260 -11.65 -8.13 3.00
CA MET A 260 -13.09 -7.89 3.04
C MET A 260 -13.46 -6.60 2.30
N VAL A 261 -12.79 -5.49 2.61
CA VAL A 261 -13.03 -4.18 1.98
C VAL A 261 -12.83 -4.27 0.47
N TRP A 262 -11.70 -4.83 0.04
CA TRP A 262 -11.38 -5.00 -1.38
C TRP A 262 -12.44 -5.79 -2.15
N LEU A 263 -12.98 -6.86 -1.57
CA LEU A 263 -14.03 -7.66 -2.20
C LEU A 263 -15.38 -6.91 -2.24
N SER A 264 -15.68 -6.14 -1.19
CA SER A 264 -16.97 -5.44 -1.04
C SER A 264 -17.09 -4.22 -1.96
N GLU A 265 -15.97 -3.61 -2.33
CA GLU A 265 -15.93 -2.41 -3.18
C GLU A 265 -15.98 -2.73 -4.69
N ARG A 266 -15.89 -4.01 -5.09
CA ARG A 266 -15.94 -4.42 -6.49
C ARG A 266 -17.33 -4.18 -7.12
N ARG A 267 -17.36 -3.41 -8.21
CA ARG A 267 -18.55 -3.17 -9.04
C ARG A 267 -18.67 -4.22 -10.16
N PRO A 268 -19.89 -4.52 -10.66
CA PRO A 268 -20.08 -5.44 -11.77
C PRO A 268 -19.39 -4.96 -13.05
N ALA A 269 -18.64 -5.85 -13.68
CA ALA A 269 -18.02 -5.58 -14.98
C ALA A 269 -19.09 -5.62 -16.07
N MET A 270 -19.40 -4.46 -16.66
CA MET A 270 -20.29 -4.36 -17.82
C MET A 270 -19.67 -5.07 -19.03
N THR A 271 -20.46 -5.86 -19.76
CA THR A 271 -19.95 -6.55 -20.96
C THR A 271 -19.69 -5.56 -22.10
N THR A 272 -18.83 -5.92 -23.05
CA THR A 272 -18.51 -5.08 -24.21
C THR A 272 -19.75 -4.73 -25.04
N VAL A 273 -20.72 -5.65 -25.13
CA VAL A 273 -21.98 -5.42 -25.85
C VAL A 273 -22.87 -4.41 -25.10
N GLU A 274 -23.03 -4.58 -23.79
CA GLU A 274 -23.82 -3.65 -22.97
C GLU A 274 -23.20 -2.24 -22.96
N MET A 275 -21.87 -2.16 -22.92
CA MET A 275 -21.16 -0.89 -23.04
C MET A 275 -21.44 -0.23 -24.40
N TRP A 276 -21.31 -0.99 -25.50
CA TRP A 276 -21.57 -0.51 -26.85
C TRP A 276 -23.02 -0.01 -27.01
N GLN A 277 -24.00 -0.76 -26.50
CA GLN A 277 -25.43 -0.40 -26.59
C GLN A 277 -25.79 0.81 -25.73
N LYS A 278 -25.23 0.94 -24.53
CA LYS A 278 -25.41 2.15 -23.72
C LYS A 278 -24.84 3.37 -24.41
N MET A 279 -23.67 3.23 -25.05
CA MET A 279 -23.08 4.32 -25.83
C MET A 279 -23.98 4.70 -27.01
N ALA A 280 -24.49 3.72 -27.76
CA ALA A 280 -25.41 3.97 -28.86
C ALA A 280 -26.70 4.69 -28.42
N THR A 281 -27.25 4.29 -27.26
CA THR A 281 -28.46 4.89 -26.67
C THR A 281 -28.26 6.38 -26.41
N LEU A 282 -27.18 6.74 -25.73
CA LEU A 282 -26.93 8.15 -25.37
C LEU A 282 -26.72 9.03 -26.63
N ILE A 283 -26.01 8.53 -27.64
CA ILE A 283 -25.79 9.26 -28.90
C ILE A 283 -27.12 9.49 -29.64
N LEU A 284 -27.97 8.46 -29.72
CA LEU A 284 -29.28 8.56 -30.40
C LEU A 284 -30.23 9.51 -29.68
N GLU A 285 -30.36 9.39 -28.35
CA GLU A 285 -31.24 10.23 -27.56
C GLU A 285 -30.79 11.69 -27.57
N THR A 286 -29.47 11.93 -27.43
CA THR A 286 -28.91 13.27 -27.33
C THR A 286 -28.96 14.03 -28.65
N HIS A 287 -28.62 13.38 -29.77
CA HIS A 287 -28.41 14.08 -31.04
C HIS A 287 -29.56 13.91 -32.05
N TYR A 288 -30.37 12.87 -31.92
CA TYR A 288 -31.45 12.57 -32.87
C TYR A 288 -32.83 12.39 -32.20
N GLY A 289 -32.88 12.25 -30.88
CA GLY A 289 -34.14 12.11 -30.12
C GLY A 289 -34.84 10.76 -30.31
N PHE A 290 -34.12 9.72 -30.72
CA PHE A 290 -34.66 8.36 -30.88
C PHE A 290 -34.22 7.45 -29.73
N PRO A 291 -35.10 6.56 -29.22
CA PRO A 291 -34.67 5.46 -28.37
C PRO A 291 -33.91 4.41 -29.17
N LEU A 292 -33.01 3.66 -28.52
CA LEU A 292 -32.22 2.60 -29.17
C LEU A 292 -33.12 1.54 -29.85
N ASP A 293 -34.26 1.25 -29.24
CA ASP A 293 -35.23 0.23 -29.68
C ASP A 293 -35.90 0.56 -31.03
N ASP A 294 -35.88 1.83 -31.44
CA ASP A 294 -36.37 2.26 -32.77
C ASP A 294 -35.35 1.99 -33.87
N THR A 295 -34.21 1.38 -33.54
CA THR A 295 -33.14 1.02 -34.46
C THR A 295 -32.80 -0.47 -34.37
N THR A 296 -32.10 -1.00 -35.38
CA THR A 296 -31.59 -2.38 -35.34
C THR A 296 -30.48 -2.59 -34.31
N LEU A 297 -29.98 -1.51 -33.69
CA LEU A 297 -28.86 -1.52 -32.75
C LEU A 297 -29.24 -2.03 -31.35
N GLY A 298 -30.53 -2.13 -31.02
CA GLY A 298 -31.00 -2.82 -29.82
C GLY A 298 -30.80 -4.35 -29.86
N CYS A 299 -30.59 -4.92 -31.05
CA CYS A 299 -30.40 -6.36 -31.20
C CYS A 299 -28.96 -6.80 -30.89
N ARG A 300 -28.80 -7.64 -29.86
CA ARG A 300 -27.49 -8.14 -29.39
C ARG A 300 -26.62 -8.74 -30.50
N SER A 301 -27.19 -9.59 -31.37
CA SER A 301 -26.44 -10.26 -32.44
C SER A 301 -25.94 -9.30 -33.53
N VAL A 302 -26.67 -8.19 -33.73
CA VAL A 302 -26.23 -7.12 -34.63
C VAL A 302 -25.03 -6.41 -34.03
N VAL A 303 -25.06 -6.08 -32.74
CA VAL A 303 -23.96 -5.40 -32.04
C VAL A 303 -22.72 -6.27 -31.96
N GLU A 304 -22.86 -7.56 -31.66
CA GLU A 304 -21.75 -8.52 -31.65
C GLU A 304 -21.03 -8.54 -33.01
N ARG A 305 -21.78 -8.51 -34.12
CA ARG A 305 -21.19 -8.45 -35.46
C ARG A 305 -20.51 -7.10 -35.76
N HIS A 306 -21.04 -5.99 -35.26
CA HIS A 306 -20.39 -4.69 -35.36
C HIS A 306 -19.05 -4.67 -34.62
N LEU A 307 -19.03 -5.23 -33.41
CA LEU A 307 -17.81 -5.39 -32.61
C LEU A 307 -16.76 -6.26 -33.30
N GLU A 308 -17.16 -7.39 -33.89
CA GLU A 308 -16.26 -8.25 -34.68
C GLU A 308 -15.63 -7.54 -35.88
N CYS A 309 -16.36 -6.58 -36.47
CA CYS A 309 -15.89 -5.77 -37.59
C CYS A 309 -15.20 -4.46 -37.17
N GLY A 310 -15.03 -4.22 -35.87
CA GLY A 310 -14.41 -2.99 -35.34
C GLY A 310 -15.24 -1.72 -35.58
N ILE A 311 -16.55 -1.84 -35.72
CA ILE A 311 -17.46 -0.72 -35.96
C ILE A 311 -17.92 -0.14 -34.61
N THR A 312 -17.63 1.14 -34.38
CA THR A 312 -18.04 1.84 -33.16
C THR A 312 -19.52 2.25 -33.21
N PRO A 313 -20.15 2.55 -32.05
CA PRO A 313 -21.52 3.07 -32.01
C PRO A 313 -21.69 4.32 -32.89
N LEU A 314 -20.70 5.22 -32.85
CA LEU A 314 -20.67 6.45 -33.65
C LEU A 314 -20.73 6.15 -35.15
N MET A 315 -19.90 5.22 -35.63
CA MET A 315 -19.85 4.83 -37.04
C MET A 315 -21.18 4.23 -37.51
N ALA A 316 -21.77 3.34 -36.69
CA ALA A 316 -23.04 2.71 -37.00
C ALA A 316 -24.19 3.73 -37.09
N ILE A 317 -24.26 4.65 -36.13
CA ILE A 317 -25.30 5.69 -36.08
C ILE A 317 -25.16 6.67 -37.24
N ASN A 318 -23.95 7.13 -37.55
CA ASN A 318 -23.71 8.01 -38.71
C ASN A 318 -24.09 7.32 -40.04
N ALA A 319 -23.83 6.02 -40.18
CA ALA A 319 -24.27 5.26 -41.35
C ALA A 319 -25.80 5.22 -41.46
N LEU A 320 -26.51 4.94 -40.35
CA LEU A 320 -27.97 4.95 -40.33
C LEU A 320 -28.53 6.34 -40.64
N ALA A 321 -27.99 7.40 -40.02
CA ALA A 321 -28.40 8.77 -40.24
C ALA A 321 -28.27 9.18 -41.72
N ARG A 322 -27.19 8.77 -42.41
CA ARG A 322 -27.02 8.99 -43.86
C ARG A 322 -28.05 8.26 -44.70
N ILE A 323 -28.29 6.98 -44.39
CA ILE A 323 -29.21 6.11 -45.14
C ILE A 323 -30.64 6.62 -45.03
N TYR A 324 -31.05 7.01 -43.82
CA TYR A 324 -32.42 7.41 -43.51
C TYR A 324 -32.64 8.92 -43.49
N GLN A 325 -31.61 9.72 -43.79
CA GLN A 325 -31.68 11.19 -43.83
C GLN A 325 -32.20 11.78 -42.50
N TRP A 326 -31.67 11.31 -41.36
CA TRP A 326 -32.06 11.82 -40.05
C TRP A 326 -31.56 13.25 -39.82
N GLU A 327 -32.42 14.10 -39.26
CA GLU A 327 -32.06 15.45 -38.83
C GLU A 327 -31.61 15.47 -37.37
N ARG A 328 -30.58 16.27 -37.06
CA ARG A 328 -30.11 16.45 -35.69
C ARG A 328 -31.03 17.39 -34.92
N CYS A 329 -31.43 16.99 -33.71
CA CYS A 329 -32.31 17.78 -32.85
C CYS A 329 -31.56 18.81 -31.99
N ASP A 330 -30.25 18.64 -31.83
CA ASP A 330 -29.41 19.43 -30.94
C ASP A 330 -28.72 20.64 -31.61
N GLN A 331 -29.03 20.91 -32.88
CA GLN A 331 -28.47 22.05 -33.64
C GLN A 331 -29.52 23.13 -33.97
N PRO A 332 -29.15 24.43 -33.93
CA PRO A 332 -30.03 25.51 -34.37
C PRO A 332 -30.20 25.50 -35.90
N GLN A 333 -31.42 25.80 -36.37
CA GLN A 333 -31.73 25.93 -37.79
C GLN A 333 -30.82 26.99 -38.43
N ARG A 334 -30.03 26.58 -39.44
CA ARG A 334 -29.05 27.34 -40.28
C ARG A 334 -27.55 27.03 -40.08
N SER A 335 -27.17 25.82 -39.66
CA SER A 335 -25.79 25.35 -39.90
C SER A 335 -25.61 24.92 -41.36
N LEU A 336 -24.60 25.49 -42.04
CA LEU A 336 -24.38 25.28 -43.48
C LEU A 336 -23.59 24.00 -43.80
N PHE A 337 -22.88 23.34 -42.86
CA PHE A 337 -22.31 21.99 -43.01
C PHE A 337 -21.94 21.35 -41.66
N LEU A 338 -22.62 20.25 -41.29
CA LEU A 338 -22.11 18.94 -40.77
C LEU A 338 -23.30 18.14 -40.18
N ASN A 339 -23.87 17.22 -40.97
CA ASN A 339 -25.06 16.43 -40.58
C ASN A 339 -24.76 15.25 -39.65
N GLU A 340 -23.49 15.04 -39.26
CA GLU A 340 -23.05 13.81 -38.58
C GLU A 340 -22.51 14.12 -37.18
N THR A 341 -22.54 13.11 -36.30
CA THR A 341 -21.93 13.17 -34.98
C THR A 341 -20.42 12.95 -35.09
N GLY A 342 -19.65 13.74 -34.34
CA GLY A 342 -18.19 13.70 -34.33
C GLY A 342 -17.63 12.84 -33.19
N THR A 343 -16.31 12.70 -33.15
CA THR A 343 -15.58 12.00 -32.07
C THR A 343 -15.84 12.60 -30.69
N GLU A 344 -16.17 13.89 -30.60
CA GLU A 344 -16.56 14.57 -29.35
C GLU A 344 -17.81 13.94 -28.70
N SER A 345 -18.80 13.55 -29.51
CA SER A 345 -20.01 12.85 -29.02
C SER A 345 -19.66 11.50 -28.39
N GLU A 346 -18.70 10.77 -28.96
CA GLU A 346 -18.25 9.48 -28.44
C GLU A 346 -17.51 9.64 -27.11
N ILE A 347 -16.68 10.69 -26.97
CA ILE A 347 -15.96 11.01 -25.73
C ILE A 347 -16.92 11.43 -24.61
N LEU A 348 -17.88 12.33 -24.90
CA LEU A 348 -18.90 12.74 -23.93
C LEU A 348 -19.78 11.55 -23.51
N THR A 349 -20.04 10.63 -24.43
CA THR A 349 -20.79 9.42 -24.10
C THR A 349 -19.98 8.48 -23.21
N LEU A 350 -18.69 8.34 -23.47
CA LEU A 350 -17.77 7.61 -22.59
C LEU A 350 -17.63 8.28 -21.21
N SER A 351 -17.68 9.62 -21.12
CA SER A 351 -17.63 10.34 -19.83
C SER A 351 -18.79 9.99 -18.93
N GLU A 352 -19.99 9.91 -19.50
CA GLU A 352 -21.21 9.62 -18.75
C GLU A 352 -21.30 8.14 -18.32
N ILE A 353 -20.80 7.21 -19.16
CA ILE A 353 -20.97 5.77 -18.92
C ILE A 353 -19.81 5.16 -18.13
N ARG A 354 -18.58 5.67 -18.33
CA ARG A 354 -17.33 5.18 -17.76
C ARG A 354 -16.38 6.36 -17.46
N PRO A 355 -16.73 7.28 -16.54
CA PRO A 355 -15.89 8.43 -16.21
C PRO A 355 -14.47 8.01 -15.78
N GLU A 356 -14.30 6.82 -15.21
CA GLU A 356 -13.01 6.25 -14.82
C GLU A 356 -12.10 5.89 -16.01
N LEU A 357 -12.63 5.78 -17.23
CA LEU A 357 -11.84 5.56 -18.44
C LEU A 357 -11.39 6.88 -19.09
N LEU A 358 -11.94 8.01 -18.68
CA LEU A 358 -11.51 9.31 -19.16
C LEU A 358 -10.36 9.84 -18.32
N THR A 359 -9.18 9.87 -18.93
CA THR A 359 -8.06 10.64 -18.39
C THR A 359 -8.30 12.11 -18.73
N TYR A 360 -8.61 12.94 -17.74
CA TYR A 360 -8.75 14.38 -17.95
C TYR A 360 -7.37 15.06 -17.91
N TYR A 361 -7.12 15.98 -18.84
CA TYR A 361 -6.07 16.99 -18.74
C TYR A 361 -6.73 18.30 -18.32
N ARG A 362 -6.37 18.85 -17.15
CA ARG A 362 -6.75 20.22 -16.80
C ARG A 362 -5.90 21.18 -17.61
N VAL A 363 -6.51 21.87 -18.56
CA VAL A 363 -5.94 23.10 -19.10
C VAL A 363 -6.31 24.23 -18.13
N PRO A 364 -5.35 25.02 -17.60
CA PRO A 364 -5.68 26.19 -16.81
C PRO A 364 -6.56 27.12 -17.64
N ALA A 365 -7.74 27.46 -17.13
CA ALA A 365 -8.50 28.57 -17.70
C ALA A 365 -7.64 29.83 -17.56
N THR A 366 -7.16 30.37 -18.67
CA THR A 366 -6.63 31.74 -18.67
C THR A 366 -7.83 32.66 -18.45
N SER A 367 -8.09 32.99 -17.20
CA SER A 367 -9.00 34.08 -16.82
C SER A 367 -8.36 35.41 -17.23
N GLY A 368 -8.40 35.69 -18.53
CA GLY A 368 -8.03 36.97 -19.12
C GLY A 368 -9.29 37.76 -19.46
N VAL A 369 -9.86 38.46 -18.48
CA VAL A 369 -10.42 39.79 -18.75
C VAL A 369 -9.28 40.76 -18.44
N PRO A 370 -8.83 41.59 -19.40
CA PRO A 370 -7.64 42.40 -19.20
C PRO A 370 -7.98 43.63 -18.35
N GLU A 371 -7.58 43.64 -17.08
CA GLU A 371 -7.42 44.89 -16.35
C GLU A 371 -5.95 45.31 -16.35
N VAL A 372 -5.69 46.33 -17.17
CA VAL A 372 -4.50 47.15 -17.08
C VAL A 372 -4.64 47.97 -15.80
N ASN A 373 -3.75 47.77 -14.83
CA ASN A 373 -3.34 48.88 -13.98
C ASN A 373 -1.88 48.80 -13.57
N THR A 374 -1.21 49.88 -13.91
CA THR A 374 0.20 50.21 -13.76
C THR A 374 0.52 50.67 -12.34
N GLY A 375 1.69 50.27 -11.84
CA GLY A 375 2.52 51.15 -11.01
C GLY A 375 2.91 50.61 -9.64
N ALA A 376 4.23 50.47 -9.47
CA ALA A 376 5.03 50.75 -8.26
C ALA A 376 4.69 49.92 -7.00
N ASP A 377 5.62 49.52 -6.14
CA ASP A 377 7.07 49.60 -6.05
C ASP A 377 7.43 48.61 -4.93
N ALA A 378 8.69 48.16 -4.92
CA ALA A 378 9.44 47.81 -3.70
C ALA A 378 8.74 46.95 -2.63
N ASP A 379 8.83 45.61 -2.74
CA ASP A 379 9.03 44.71 -1.59
C ASP A 379 9.32 43.24 -1.98
N ALA A 380 9.99 43.02 -3.11
CA ALA A 380 10.38 41.68 -3.56
C ALA A 380 11.86 41.38 -3.23
N VAL A 381 12.16 41.22 -1.93
CA VAL A 381 13.16 40.23 -1.50
C VAL A 381 12.40 39.20 -0.67
N GLY A 382 11.54 38.46 -1.36
CA GLY A 382 10.86 37.30 -0.80
C GLY A 382 11.90 36.25 -0.41
N SER A 383 11.93 35.91 0.86
CA SER A 383 12.58 34.73 1.43
C SER A 383 12.52 33.53 0.48
N LEU A 384 13.68 32.91 0.23
CA LEU A 384 13.82 31.64 -0.50
C LEU A 384 12.77 30.62 0.03
N PRO A 385 12.09 29.86 -0.84
CA PRO A 385 11.12 28.85 -0.43
C PRO A 385 11.89 27.67 0.18
N LEU A 386 12.20 27.77 1.47
CA LEU A 386 12.65 26.63 2.25
C LEU A 386 11.43 25.78 2.58
N LEU A 387 11.56 24.46 2.50
CA LEU A 387 10.58 23.54 3.09
C LEU A 387 10.29 24.02 4.53
N PRO A 388 9.02 24.05 4.98
CA PRO A 388 8.71 24.45 6.35
C PRO A 388 9.42 23.50 7.34
N PRO A 389 9.85 23.98 8.52
CA PRO A 389 10.31 23.10 9.58
C PRO A 389 9.17 22.16 10.04
N PRO A 390 9.49 20.98 10.60
CA PRO A 390 8.48 20.07 11.11
C PRO A 390 7.65 20.75 12.20
N ASP A 391 6.33 20.70 12.06
CA ASP A 391 5.40 21.24 13.04
C ASP A 391 5.43 20.34 14.28
N VAL A 392 6.12 20.81 15.34
CA VAL A 392 6.05 20.19 16.66
C VAL A 392 4.99 20.97 17.43
N SER A 393 3.71 20.65 17.19
CA SER A 393 2.62 21.28 17.93
C SER A 393 2.51 20.67 19.33
N GLU A 394 3.10 21.35 20.31
CA GLU A 394 2.65 21.25 21.71
C GLU A 394 1.34 22.04 21.86
N GLY A 395 0.27 21.37 22.30
CA GLY A 395 -0.81 21.99 23.06
C GLY A 395 -2.15 22.30 22.37
N GLU A 396 -3.20 21.74 23.00
CA GLU A 396 -4.55 22.30 23.20
C GLU A 396 -5.56 22.28 22.03
N GLY A 397 -6.76 21.77 22.32
CA GLY A 397 -7.74 21.36 21.33
C GLY A 397 -8.93 22.29 21.10
N ALA A 398 -9.68 21.96 20.04
CA ALA A 398 -11.14 22.06 19.84
C ALA A 398 -11.38 21.77 18.33
N ALA A 399 -12.00 20.65 17.97
CA ALA A 399 -13.45 20.45 17.78
C ALA A 399 -13.97 20.92 16.39
N ASN A 400 -14.26 19.90 15.56
CA ASN A 400 -15.21 19.83 14.43
C ASN A 400 -14.92 20.69 13.18
N ASP A 401 -14.62 20.05 12.03
CA ASP A 401 -15.55 19.86 10.89
C ASP A 401 -14.79 19.28 9.66
N ASP A 402 -15.44 18.32 9.01
CA ASP A 402 -15.19 17.54 7.78
C ASP A 402 -13.99 17.83 6.84
N GLY A 403 -13.04 16.87 6.79
CA GLY A 403 -12.25 16.38 5.61
C GLY A 403 -11.36 17.35 4.80
N PRO A 404 -10.11 16.97 4.50
CA PRO A 404 -9.90 16.07 3.36
C PRO A 404 -9.02 14.85 3.70
N ASP A 405 -9.18 13.81 2.88
CA ASP A 405 -8.49 12.52 2.85
C ASP A 405 -7.21 12.42 3.72
N ASP A 406 -7.25 11.51 4.70
CA ASP A 406 -6.05 11.15 5.47
C ASP A 406 -4.93 10.73 4.51
N PRO A 407 -3.75 11.37 4.55
CA PRO A 407 -2.63 10.98 3.74
C PRO A 407 -2.18 9.58 4.17
N ASP A 408 -1.85 8.77 3.16
CA ASP A 408 -1.33 7.40 3.21
C ASP A 408 -0.61 7.06 4.54
N ASP A 409 -1.18 6.09 5.27
CA ASP A 409 -0.90 5.67 6.66
C ASP A 409 0.49 5.02 6.88
N ASN A 410 1.54 5.52 6.21
CA ASN A 410 2.91 4.97 6.19
C ASN A 410 3.99 5.95 6.65
N VAL A 411 3.66 6.99 7.40
CA VAL A 411 4.69 7.78 8.12
C VAL A 411 4.66 7.35 9.58
N VAL A 412 5.23 6.17 9.86
CA VAL A 412 5.74 5.84 11.19
C VAL A 412 6.62 7.01 11.60
N ALA A 413 6.29 7.69 12.71
CA ALA A 413 7.08 8.78 13.26
C ALA A 413 8.56 8.39 13.20
N LEU A 414 9.31 9.05 12.32
CA LEU A 414 10.64 8.65 11.88
C LEU A 414 11.58 8.63 13.10
N PRO A 415 12.03 7.46 13.59
CA PRO A 415 12.84 7.37 14.82
C PRO A 415 14.12 8.20 14.78
N TRP A 416 14.59 8.50 13.57
CA TRP A 416 15.79 9.28 13.28
C TRP A 416 15.56 10.80 13.39
N ALA A 417 14.35 11.33 13.21
CA ALA A 417 14.07 12.76 13.41
C ALA A 417 14.37 13.18 14.86
N ALA A 418 14.05 12.33 15.84
CA ALA A 418 14.39 12.51 17.25
C ALA A 418 15.90 12.35 17.57
N ARG A 419 16.70 11.89 16.60
CA ARG A 419 18.14 11.64 16.72
C ARG A 419 18.99 12.56 15.83
N ARG A 420 18.37 13.45 15.07
CA ARG A 420 19.07 14.42 14.22
C ARG A 420 20.06 15.26 15.04
N GLY A 421 21.26 15.42 14.52
CA GLY A 421 22.35 16.15 15.17
C GLY A 421 23.02 15.41 16.34
N LYS A 422 22.57 14.20 16.70
CA LYS A 422 23.27 13.35 17.66
C LYS A 422 24.41 12.61 16.97
N THR A 423 25.53 12.46 17.67
CA THR A 423 26.66 11.68 17.20
C THR A 423 26.25 10.22 17.01
N ASN A 424 26.47 9.67 15.80
CA ASN A 424 26.17 8.29 15.50
C ASN A 424 27.23 7.35 16.13
N PRO A 425 26.87 6.52 17.12
CA PRO A 425 27.84 5.69 17.83
C PRO A 425 28.43 4.58 16.96
N HIS A 426 27.74 4.18 15.89
CA HIS A 426 28.17 3.11 14.99
C HIS A 426 29.36 3.50 14.13
N VAL A 427 29.59 4.80 13.92
CA VAL A 427 30.79 5.29 13.23
C VAL A 427 32.05 4.91 13.99
N GLN A 428 32.08 5.15 15.31
CA GLN A 428 33.23 4.80 16.14
C GLN A 428 33.40 3.28 16.29
N ARG A 429 32.29 2.54 16.38
CA ARG A 429 32.32 1.07 16.43
C ARG A 429 32.88 0.48 15.14
N PHE A 430 32.43 0.98 13.98
CA PHE A 430 32.97 0.60 12.68
C PHE A 430 34.47 0.85 12.63
N VAL A 431 34.93 2.08 12.94
CA VAL A 431 36.38 2.41 12.90
C VAL A 431 37.19 1.51 13.82
N SER A 432 36.70 1.25 15.04
CA SER A 432 37.38 0.39 16.01
C SER A 432 37.50 -1.05 15.50
N LEU A 433 36.41 -1.64 15.01
CA LEU A 433 36.38 -2.99 14.45
C LEU A 433 37.23 -3.08 13.18
N PHE A 434 37.16 -2.06 12.32
CA PHE A 434 37.91 -1.97 11.09
C PHE A 434 39.41 -2.04 11.40
N ASN A 435 39.91 -1.21 12.32
CA ASN A 435 41.32 -1.19 12.72
C ASN A 435 41.81 -2.51 13.33
N GLN A 436 40.91 -3.34 13.88
CA GLN A 436 41.23 -4.68 14.38
C GLN A 436 41.19 -5.75 13.28
N THR A 437 40.54 -5.47 12.16
CA THR A 437 40.40 -6.39 11.03
C THR A 437 41.61 -6.30 10.12
N ALA A 438 42.31 -7.41 9.94
CA ALA A 438 43.53 -7.54 9.14
C ALA A 438 44.50 -6.35 9.35
N PRO A 439 45.01 -6.15 10.59
CA PRO A 439 45.75 -4.95 10.96
C PRO A 439 47.07 -4.79 10.18
N ASP A 440 47.66 -5.90 9.72
CA ASP A 440 48.92 -5.92 8.98
C ASP A 440 48.74 -5.61 7.48
N GLU A 441 47.49 -5.53 6.99
CA GLU A 441 47.17 -5.24 5.60
C GLU A 441 47.06 -3.74 5.32
N ASN A 442 47.19 -3.37 4.05
CA ASN A 442 46.98 -2.00 3.62
C ASN A 442 45.54 -1.54 3.92
N ARG A 443 45.37 -0.47 4.71
CA ARG A 443 44.04 -0.01 5.16
C ARG A 443 43.10 0.34 4.01
N TRP A 444 43.59 0.95 2.93
CA TRP A 444 42.78 1.20 1.75
C TRP A 444 42.32 -0.11 1.09
N GLN A 445 43.19 -1.11 1.00
CA GLN A 445 42.87 -2.42 0.44
C GLN A 445 41.78 -3.13 1.26
N VAL A 446 41.91 -3.12 2.59
CA VAL A 446 40.91 -3.71 3.51
C VAL A 446 39.55 -3.01 3.34
N PHE A 447 39.53 -1.68 3.27
CA PHE A 447 38.29 -0.92 3.06
C PHE A 447 37.68 -1.18 1.68
N SER A 448 38.50 -1.18 0.63
CA SER A 448 38.06 -1.48 -0.73
C SER A 448 37.47 -2.88 -0.81
N ASP A 449 38.12 -3.88 -0.21
CA ASP A 449 37.62 -5.26 -0.21
C ASP A 449 36.32 -5.38 0.59
N PHE A 450 36.20 -4.72 1.75
CA PHE A 450 34.94 -4.61 2.49
C PHE A 450 33.81 -4.06 1.61
N VAL A 451 34.02 -2.93 0.94
CA VAL A 451 33.02 -2.30 0.08
C VAL A 451 32.61 -3.23 -1.07
N HIS A 452 33.58 -3.87 -1.74
CA HIS A 452 33.26 -4.81 -2.80
C HIS A 452 32.50 -6.03 -2.29
N MET A 453 32.94 -6.63 -1.18
CA MET A 453 32.29 -7.79 -0.59
C MET A 453 30.85 -7.48 -0.15
N ALA A 454 30.63 -6.34 0.49
CA ALA A 454 29.31 -5.88 0.89
C ALA A 454 28.40 -5.57 -0.31
N ALA A 455 28.93 -4.90 -1.34
CA ALA A 455 28.17 -4.62 -2.55
C ALA A 455 27.81 -5.91 -3.31
N CYS A 456 28.75 -6.86 -3.43
CA CYS A 456 28.51 -8.16 -4.06
C CYS A 456 27.46 -8.97 -3.31
N SER A 457 27.53 -9.03 -1.97
CA SER A 457 26.56 -9.79 -1.18
C SER A 457 25.14 -9.24 -1.31
N LEU A 458 24.99 -7.91 -1.30
CA LEU A 458 23.69 -7.24 -1.52
C LEU A 458 23.19 -7.40 -2.96
N TYR A 459 24.07 -7.34 -3.95
CA TYR A 459 23.70 -7.51 -5.36
C TYR A 459 23.29 -8.95 -5.69
N ASN A 460 24.10 -9.94 -5.29
CA ASN A 460 23.84 -11.35 -5.58
C ASN A 460 22.68 -11.95 -4.80
N ALA A 461 22.24 -11.31 -3.71
CA ALA A 461 20.98 -11.66 -3.06
C ALA A 461 19.79 -11.66 -4.03
N ILE A 462 19.83 -10.83 -5.08
CA ILE A 462 18.77 -10.72 -6.10
C ILE A 462 19.23 -11.26 -7.46
N HIS A 463 20.41 -10.85 -7.92
CA HIS A 463 20.83 -11.03 -9.32
C HIS A 463 21.52 -12.36 -9.61
N ARG A 464 22.11 -13.02 -8.59
CA ARG A 464 22.86 -14.28 -8.72
C ARG A 464 23.90 -14.26 -9.85
N ASP A 465 24.68 -13.18 -9.93
CA ASP A 465 25.67 -12.97 -10.98
C ASP A 465 27.00 -13.65 -10.64
N GLU A 466 27.47 -14.54 -11.51
CA GLU A 466 28.70 -15.31 -11.31
C GLU A 466 29.95 -14.42 -11.24
N THR A 467 29.97 -13.25 -11.89
CA THR A 467 31.11 -12.33 -11.87
C THR A 467 31.25 -11.63 -10.52
N PHE A 468 30.13 -11.22 -9.92
CA PHE A 468 30.10 -10.65 -8.57
C PHE A 468 30.39 -11.72 -7.51
N GLU A 469 29.93 -12.95 -7.73
CA GLU A 469 30.26 -14.08 -6.85
C GLU A 469 31.76 -14.37 -6.86
N ALA A 470 32.36 -14.40 -8.05
CA ALA A 470 33.80 -14.60 -8.21
C ALA A 470 34.62 -13.46 -7.57
N ASP A 471 34.23 -12.19 -7.74
CA ASP A 471 34.90 -11.05 -7.11
C ASP A 471 34.83 -11.13 -5.57
N TYR A 472 33.65 -11.47 -5.02
CA TYR A 472 33.50 -11.72 -3.57
C TYR A 472 34.45 -12.84 -3.10
N MET A 473 34.41 -13.99 -3.77
CA MET A 473 35.21 -15.17 -3.40
C MET A 473 36.71 -14.92 -3.53
N GLN A 474 37.14 -14.15 -4.54
CA GLN A 474 38.54 -13.78 -4.71
C GLN A 474 39.03 -12.87 -3.57
N ARG A 475 38.19 -11.93 -3.11
CA ARG A 475 38.55 -10.98 -2.05
C ARG A 475 38.57 -11.64 -0.68
N VAL A 476 37.51 -12.37 -0.34
CA VAL A 476 37.38 -13.02 0.98
C VAL A 476 38.50 -14.03 1.22
N ALA A 477 39.01 -14.68 0.17
CA ALA A 477 40.13 -15.63 0.25
C ALA A 477 41.46 -15.01 0.73
N ARG A 478 41.60 -13.67 0.72
CA ARG A 478 42.77 -12.97 1.28
C ARG A 478 42.76 -12.91 2.81
N TYR A 479 41.60 -13.08 3.42
CA TYR A 479 41.39 -12.84 4.85
C TYR A 479 41.33 -14.15 5.62
N SER A 480 41.78 -14.11 6.87
CA SER A 480 41.53 -15.20 7.81
C SER A 480 40.03 -15.41 8.00
N THR A 481 39.62 -16.58 8.48
CA THR A 481 38.20 -16.82 8.79
C THR A 481 37.67 -15.76 9.77
N GLU A 482 38.43 -15.37 10.78
CA GLU A 482 38.03 -14.36 11.76
C GLU A 482 37.87 -12.97 11.12
N ASP A 483 38.83 -12.55 10.28
CA ASP A 483 38.76 -11.27 9.58
C ASP A 483 37.61 -11.23 8.57
N ALA A 484 37.32 -12.34 7.89
CA ALA A 484 36.15 -12.47 7.02
C ALA A 484 34.83 -12.31 7.82
N HIS A 485 34.76 -12.84 9.05
CA HIS A 485 33.61 -12.57 9.92
C HIS A 485 33.55 -11.11 10.36
N ASN A 486 34.69 -10.48 10.62
CA ASN A 486 34.74 -9.05 10.94
C ASN A 486 34.25 -8.19 9.77
N MET A 487 34.52 -8.56 8.50
CA MET A 487 33.93 -7.89 7.32
C MET A 487 32.39 -7.91 7.36
N SER A 488 31.78 -9.04 7.73
CA SER A 488 30.32 -9.13 7.90
C SER A 488 29.81 -8.28 9.07
N ARG A 489 30.57 -8.21 10.17
CA ARG A 489 30.25 -7.36 11.32
C ARG A 489 30.39 -5.88 11.00
N LEU A 490 31.33 -5.48 10.14
CA LEU A 490 31.44 -4.12 9.62
C LEU A 490 30.18 -3.73 8.82
N LEU A 491 29.64 -4.64 8.01
CA LEU A 491 28.38 -4.40 7.30
C LEU A 491 27.21 -4.23 8.28
N ALA A 492 27.18 -4.99 9.38
CA ALA A 492 26.17 -4.81 10.42
C ALA A 492 26.24 -3.40 11.05
N GLU A 493 27.44 -2.86 11.31
CA GLU A 493 27.59 -1.48 11.81
C GLU A 493 27.15 -0.43 10.78
N VAL A 494 27.26 -0.69 9.47
CA VAL A 494 26.69 0.18 8.43
C VAL A 494 25.16 0.19 8.50
N ILE A 495 24.53 -0.98 8.65
CA ILE A 495 23.07 -1.12 8.75
C ILE A 495 22.56 -0.35 9.97
N GLU A 496 23.10 -0.65 11.15
CA GLU A 496 22.75 0.02 12.40
C GLU A 496 23.04 1.52 12.35
N GLY A 497 24.13 1.91 11.70
CA GLY A 497 24.50 3.30 11.47
C GLY A 497 23.46 4.06 10.64
N LEU A 498 23.02 3.51 9.52
CA LEU A 498 21.99 4.12 8.66
C LEU A 498 20.61 4.13 9.33
N GLU A 499 20.27 3.12 10.13
CA GLU A 499 19.02 3.06 10.90
C GLU A 499 19.00 4.08 12.07
N PHE A 500 20.17 4.37 12.65
CA PHE A 500 20.29 5.37 13.71
C PHE A 500 19.94 6.78 13.21
N CYS A 501 20.49 7.18 12.07
CA CYS A 501 20.23 8.47 11.41
C CYS A 501 20.70 8.40 9.95
N PRO A 502 19.87 8.78 8.95
CA PRO A 502 20.30 8.84 7.57
C PRO A 502 21.37 9.92 7.46
N THR A 503 22.57 9.48 7.13
CA THR A 503 23.73 10.32 6.87
C THR A 503 24.59 9.62 5.83
N ASP A 504 25.53 10.34 5.20
CA ASP A 504 26.57 9.69 4.40
C ASP A 504 27.54 8.93 5.32
N PHE A 505 27.14 7.75 5.77
CA PHE A 505 27.85 6.94 6.75
C PHE A 505 29.18 6.44 6.17
N LEU A 506 29.16 5.83 4.99
CA LEU A 506 30.37 5.31 4.36
C LEU A 506 31.30 6.43 3.89
N GLY A 507 30.77 7.56 3.39
CA GLY A 507 31.58 8.74 3.09
C GLY A 507 32.24 9.33 4.34
N GLN A 508 31.51 9.42 5.47
CA GLN A 508 32.11 9.83 6.75
C GLN A 508 33.21 8.88 7.22
N ILE A 509 33.00 7.57 7.14
CA ILE A 509 34.02 6.58 7.49
C ILE A 509 35.26 6.73 6.61
N PHE A 510 35.08 6.88 5.30
CA PHE A 510 36.18 7.08 4.37
C PHE A 510 37.01 8.32 4.72
N MET A 511 36.35 9.43 5.04
CA MET A 511 37.00 10.67 5.46
C MET A 511 37.71 10.53 6.82
N ASN A 512 37.05 9.91 7.81
CA ASN A 512 37.60 9.71 9.16
C ASN A 512 38.84 8.81 9.18
N LEU A 513 38.89 7.83 8.27
CA LEU A 513 40.02 6.92 8.13
C LEU A 513 41.14 7.49 7.24
N GLU A 514 40.96 8.71 6.71
CA GLU A 514 41.91 9.38 5.81
C GLU A 514 42.34 8.50 4.63
N LEU A 515 41.42 7.67 4.12
CA LEU A 515 41.69 6.72 3.04
C LEU A 515 41.78 7.38 1.66
N GLY A 516 41.48 8.68 1.59
CA GLY A 516 41.61 9.49 0.40
C GLY A 516 43.07 9.64 -0.03
N ASN A 517 43.31 9.54 -1.33
CA ASN A 517 44.65 9.76 -1.87
C ASN A 517 44.95 11.26 -1.86
N THR A 518 45.93 11.71 -1.06
CA THR A 518 46.33 13.14 -0.92
C THR A 518 46.75 13.79 -2.24
N ARG A 519 47.05 13.01 -3.29
CA ARG A 519 47.32 13.50 -4.66
C ARG A 519 46.09 13.70 -5.54
N HIS A 520 44.93 13.12 -5.19
CA HIS A 520 43.68 13.19 -5.98
C HIS A 520 42.58 14.04 -5.35
N GLY A 521 42.71 14.48 -4.08
CA GLY A 521 41.81 15.47 -3.48
C GLY A 521 40.33 15.09 -3.49
N GLN A 522 40.01 13.81 -3.28
CA GLN A 522 38.63 13.33 -3.21
C GLN A 522 38.05 13.73 -1.85
N TYR A 523 37.23 14.78 -1.84
CA TYR A 523 36.47 15.22 -0.67
C TYR A 523 34.99 14.93 -0.93
N PHE A 524 34.34 14.23 -0.02
CA PHE A 524 32.89 14.10 -0.06
C PHE A 524 32.23 15.38 0.45
N THR A 525 31.16 15.78 -0.22
CA THR A 525 30.38 16.96 0.15
C THR A 525 29.88 16.80 1.60
N PRO A 526 30.14 17.77 2.50
CA PRO A 526 29.65 17.71 3.87
C PRO A 526 28.13 17.51 3.91
N TYR A 527 27.67 16.62 4.79
CA TYR A 527 26.28 16.15 4.78
C TYR A 527 25.26 17.29 4.99
N ASN A 528 25.59 18.28 5.81
CA ASN A 528 24.76 19.48 6.02
C ASN A 528 24.59 20.33 4.73
N VAL A 529 25.60 20.36 3.87
CA VAL A 529 25.53 21.02 2.56
C VAL A 529 24.63 20.20 1.63
N CYS A 530 24.81 18.88 1.57
CA CYS A 530 23.90 17.98 0.85
C CYS A 530 22.45 18.19 1.27
N TYR A 531 22.17 18.16 2.57
CA TYR A 531 20.83 18.35 3.13
C TYR A 531 20.23 19.72 2.78
N THR A 532 21.01 20.79 2.91
CA THR A 532 20.55 22.13 2.53
C THR A 532 20.21 22.20 1.04
N MET A 533 21.09 21.68 0.17
CA MET A 533 20.88 21.62 -1.27
C MET A 533 19.65 20.77 -1.64
N SER A 534 19.45 19.65 -0.96
CA SER A 534 18.30 18.77 -1.16
C SER A 534 16.99 19.49 -0.84
N ARG A 535 16.89 20.19 0.30
CA ARG A 535 15.70 20.96 0.65
C ARG A 535 15.39 22.06 -0.37
N MET A 536 16.42 22.76 -0.84
CA MET A 536 16.28 23.79 -1.87
C MET A 536 15.80 23.19 -3.19
N THR A 537 16.39 22.07 -3.61
CA THR A 537 16.08 21.41 -4.90
C THR A 537 14.68 20.79 -4.91
N LEU A 538 14.22 20.28 -3.76
CA LEU A 538 12.92 19.64 -3.61
C LEU A 538 11.77 20.62 -3.39
N SER A 539 12.04 21.85 -2.90
CA SER A 539 11.02 22.85 -2.56
C SER A 539 9.95 23.02 -3.64
N ASP A 540 10.36 23.21 -4.90
CA ASP A 540 9.44 23.36 -6.04
C ASP A 540 9.07 22.02 -6.69
N ARG A 541 9.91 21.00 -6.54
CA ARG A 541 9.79 19.70 -7.24
C ARG A 541 8.91 18.68 -6.54
N LEU A 542 8.57 18.85 -5.27
CA LEU A 542 7.61 17.97 -4.58
C LEU A 542 6.16 18.31 -4.92
N SER A 543 5.89 19.51 -5.44
CA SER A 543 4.55 19.93 -5.88
C SER A 543 3.96 19.03 -6.98
N VAL A 544 4.81 18.46 -7.84
CA VAL A 544 4.39 17.49 -8.88
C VAL A 544 3.94 16.14 -8.28
N LEU A 545 4.43 15.80 -7.08
CA LEU A 545 3.97 14.63 -6.32
C LEU A 545 2.66 14.93 -5.60
N THR A 546 2.52 16.11 -4.99
CA THR A 546 1.28 16.53 -4.31
C THR A 546 0.11 16.69 -5.29
N SER A 547 0.36 17.22 -6.49
CA SER A 547 -0.66 17.43 -7.52
C SER A 547 -1.06 16.15 -8.26
N GLY A 548 -0.32 15.05 -8.07
CA GLY A 548 -0.52 13.82 -8.82
C GLY A 548 -0.08 13.89 -10.29
N GLU A 549 0.61 14.96 -10.70
CA GLU A 549 1.20 15.06 -12.05
C GLU A 549 2.20 13.92 -12.31
N ARG A 550 2.94 13.52 -11.27
CA ARG A 550 3.87 12.39 -11.32
C ARG A 550 3.73 11.51 -10.08
N ASP A 551 3.82 10.20 -10.29
CA ASP A 551 3.83 9.21 -9.20
C ASP A 551 5.16 9.20 -8.43
N PHE A 552 6.25 9.65 -9.06
CA PHE A 552 7.60 9.70 -8.50
C PHE A 552 8.45 10.78 -9.17
N ILE A 553 9.49 11.24 -8.48
CA ILE A 553 10.53 12.09 -9.06
C ILE A 553 11.74 11.25 -9.48
N THR A 554 12.41 11.68 -10.55
CA THR A 554 13.71 11.15 -10.95
C THR A 554 14.82 12.07 -10.48
N VAL A 555 15.80 11.52 -9.76
CA VAL A 555 16.96 12.24 -9.28
C VAL A 555 18.19 11.67 -9.98
N SER A 556 19.06 12.54 -10.49
CA SER A 556 20.34 12.12 -11.07
C SER A 556 21.49 12.82 -10.38
N ASP A 557 22.51 12.03 -10.03
CA ASP A 557 23.77 12.54 -9.51
C ASP A 557 24.92 11.99 -10.36
N PRO A 558 25.46 12.80 -11.30
CA PRO A 558 26.47 12.36 -12.25
C PRO A 558 27.89 12.27 -11.67
N ALA A 559 28.08 12.62 -10.38
CA ALA A 559 29.34 12.48 -9.67
C ALA A 559 29.04 12.17 -8.18
N CYS A 560 28.38 11.03 -7.97
CA CYS A 560 27.64 10.78 -6.74
C CYS A 560 28.51 10.53 -5.50
N GLY A 561 29.79 10.23 -5.66
CA GLY A 561 30.67 9.82 -4.57
C GLY A 561 30.08 8.63 -3.82
N ALA A 562 30.08 8.69 -2.49
CA ALA A 562 29.42 7.71 -1.64
C ALA A 562 27.88 7.81 -1.62
N GLY A 563 27.27 8.77 -2.34
CA GLY A 563 25.81 8.93 -2.43
C GLY A 563 25.19 9.89 -1.41
N GLY A 564 26.00 10.67 -0.68
CA GLY A 564 25.53 11.56 0.38
C GLY A 564 24.44 12.56 -0.05
N MET A 565 24.46 13.05 -1.30
CA MET A 565 23.42 13.92 -1.84
C MET A 565 22.06 13.20 -1.93
N ILE A 566 22.04 11.95 -2.38
CA ILE A 566 20.83 11.15 -2.51
C ILE A 566 20.28 10.75 -1.15
N VAL A 567 21.15 10.38 -0.20
CA VAL A 567 20.76 10.10 1.19
C VAL A 567 20.08 11.32 1.80
N ALA A 568 20.65 12.51 1.61
CA ALA A 568 20.08 13.77 2.08
C ALA A 568 18.76 14.14 1.36
N MET A 569 18.64 13.80 0.07
CA MET A 569 17.40 13.97 -0.69
C MET A 569 16.28 13.09 -0.16
N ALA A 570 16.57 11.81 0.12
CA ALA A 570 15.62 10.88 0.74
C ALA A 570 15.17 11.37 2.13
N GLU A 571 16.10 11.89 2.93
CA GLU A 571 15.77 12.50 4.23
C GLU A 571 14.84 13.71 4.06
N ALA A 572 15.15 14.65 3.16
CA ALA A 572 14.32 15.82 2.94
C ALA A 572 12.91 15.47 2.40
N MET A 573 12.78 14.43 1.57
CA MET A 573 11.48 13.92 1.13
C MET A 573 10.65 13.36 2.28
N LEU A 574 11.28 12.55 3.15
CA LEU A 574 10.61 11.95 4.31
C LEU A 574 10.10 13.02 5.28
N GLU A 575 10.87 14.08 5.50
CA GLU A 575 10.42 15.22 6.32
C GLU A 575 9.27 16.00 5.69
N ALA A 576 9.21 16.05 4.37
CA ALA A 576 8.10 16.65 3.64
C ALA A 576 6.88 15.72 3.54
N GLY A 577 6.90 14.54 4.18
CA GLY A 577 5.79 13.58 4.20
C GLY A 577 5.75 12.62 3.00
N PHE A 578 6.78 12.61 2.16
CA PHE A 578 6.85 11.74 0.99
C PHE A 578 7.71 10.50 1.26
N ASN A 579 7.32 9.35 0.69
CA ASN A 579 8.06 8.11 0.83
C ASN A 579 9.05 7.93 -0.34
N PRO A 580 10.37 8.18 -0.15
CA PRO A 580 11.35 8.07 -1.22
C PRO A 580 11.50 6.63 -1.76
N GLN A 581 11.15 5.60 -0.99
CA GLN A 581 11.19 4.21 -1.48
C GLN A 581 10.12 3.92 -2.55
N LYS A 582 9.05 4.73 -2.57
CA LYS A 582 7.93 4.61 -3.52
C LYS A 582 7.86 5.75 -4.53
N GLN A 583 8.44 6.91 -4.20
CA GLN A 583 8.25 8.17 -4.92
C GLN A 583 9.55 8.81 -5.39
N MET A 584 10.71 8.14 -5.23
CA MET A 584 11.99 8.59 -5.78
C MET A 584 12.68 7.47 -6.56
N MET A 585 13.11 7.78 -7.77
CA MET A 585 13.94 6.92 -8.61
C MET A 585 15.27 7.61 -8.88
N VAL A 586 16.38 6.92 -8.66
CA VAL A 586 17.71 7.54 -8.67
C VAL A 586 18.63 6.95 -9.75
N TYR A 587 19.33 7.79 -10.49
CA TYR A 587 20.43 7.40 -11.38
C TYR A 587 21.73 8.09 -10.97
N CYS A 588 22.65 7.30 -10.43
CA CYS A 588 23.93 7.78 -9.93
C CYS A 588 25.07 7.33 -10.85
N VAL A 589 26.07 8.18 -11.05
CA VAL A 589 27.32 7.82 -11.75
C VAL A 589 28.50 8.31 -10.92
N ASP A 590 29.53 7.47 -10.79
CA ASP A 590 30.84 7.91 -10.33
C ASP A 590 31.96 7.28 -11.17
N ILE A 591 33.06 8.01 -11.31
CA ILE A 591 34.25 7.53 -12.03
C ILE A 591 35.04 6.52 -11.20
N ASP A 592 34.97 6.62 -9.88
CA ASP A 592 35.60 5.73 -8.92
C ASP A 592 34.67 4.54 -8.59
N PRO A 593 35.07 3.30 -8.93
CA PRO A 593 34.30 2.10 -8.61
C PRO A 593 34.01 1.92 -7.11
N VAL A 594 34.93 2.31 -6.22
CA VAL A 594 34.75 2.15 -4.77
C VAL A 594 33.69 3.13 -4.27
N ALA A 595 33.75 4.38 -4.71
CA ALA A 595 32.74 5.39 -4.40
C ALA A 595 31.35 4.97 -4.90
N ALA A 596 31.25 4.55 -6.16
CA ALA A 596 30.00 4.03 -6.72
C ALA A 596 29.44 2.83 -5.92
N MET A 597 30.30 1.91 -5.46
CA MET A 597 29.86 0.78 -4.63
C MET A 597 29.45 1.19 -3.21
N MET A 598 30.09 2.20 -2.61
CA MET A 598 29.62 2.79 -1.35
C MET A 598 28.21 3.38 -1.52
N CYS A 599 27.99 4.14 -2.60
CA CYS A 599 26.67 4.65 -2.97
C CYS A 599 25.65 3.52 -3.13
N TYR A 600 26.00 2.47 -3.87
CA TYR A 600 25.15 1.29 -4.04
C TYR A 600 24.76 0.64 -2.70
N ILE A 601 25.69 0.46 -1.77
CA ILE A 601 25.41 -0.14 -0.45
C ILE A 601 24.42 0.72 0.33
N GLN A 602 24.69 2.03 0.46
CA GLN A 602 23.84 2.93 1.26
C GLN A 602 22.42 2.98 0.70
N LEU A 603 22.28 3.13 -0.63
CA LEU A 603 20.97 3.18 -1.28
C LEU A 603 20.24 1.84 -1.21
N SER A 604 20.95 0.72 -1.31
CA SER A 604 20.36 -0.62 -1.16
C SER A 604 19.80 -0.84 0.23
N LEU A 605 20.56 -0.49 1.27
CA LEU A 605 20.16 -0.67 2.67
C LEU A 605 19.03 0.28 3.09
N MET A 606 18.99 1.50 2.54
CA MET A 606 17.89 2.45 2.76
C MET A 606 16.62 2.11 1.97
N GLY A 607 16.66 1.09 1.10
CA GLY A 607 15.54 0.71 0.25
C GLY A 607 15.23 1.73 -0.85
N ILE A 608 16.23 2.47 -1.33
CA ILE A 608 16.05 3.46 -2.40
C ILE A 608 16.11 2.78 -3.78
N PRO A 609 15.09 2.96 -4.63
CA PRO A 609 15.13 2.51 -6.02
C PRO A 609 16.19 3.29 -6.80
N ALA A 610 17.29 2.62 -7.16
CA ALA A 610 18.40 3.29 -7.84
C ALA A 610 19.12 2.38 -8.84
N ILE A 611 19.71 3.02 -9.85
CA ILE A 611 20.79 2.46 -10.66
C ILE A 611 22.05 3.24 -10.33
N VAL A 612 23.11 2.54 -9.91
CA VAL A 612 24.41 3.14 -9.61
C VAL A 612 25.42 2.64 -10.62
N ALA A 613 26.00 3.56 -11.39
CA ALA A 613 26.90 3.27 -12.47
C ALA A 613 28.34 3.67 -12.12
N THR A 614 29.28 2.84 -12.55
CA THR A 614 30.70 3.22 -12.60
C THR A 614 31.01 3.68 -14.03
N GLY A 615 31.40 4.93 -14.22
CA GLY A 615 31.60 5.49 -15.55
C GLY A 615 32.05 6.94 -15.54
N ASN A 616 32.36 7.47 -16.72
CA ASN A 616 32.67 8.88 -16.88
C ASN A 616 31.45 9.60 -17.44
N SER A 617 30.80 10.42 -16.61
CA SER A 617 29.60 11.18 -16.98
C SER A 617 29.84 12.24 -18.05
N LEU A 618 31.06 12.77 -18.18
CA LEU A 618 31.40 13.74 -19.23
C LEU A 618 31.51 13.08 -20.60
N THR A 619 32.04 11.84 -20.66
CA THR A 619 32.15 11.09 -21.92
C THR A 619 30.97 10.14 -22.15
N VAL A 620 30.05 10.05 -21.18
CA VAL A 620 28.93 9.09 -21.15
C VAL A 620 29.41 7.62 -21.30
N ALA A 621 30.66 7.36 -20.91
CA ALA A 621 31.25 6.03 -21.01
C ALA A 621 30.97 5.26 -19.72
N ILE A 622 29.90 4.46 -19.74
CA ILE A 622 29.50 3.61 -18.61
C ILE A 622 30.21 2.27 -18.71
N LYS A 623 30.93 1.90 -17.65
CA LYS A 623 31.66 0.61 -17.57
C LYS A 623 30.81 -0.48 -16.92
N ARG A 624 30.00 -0.11 -15.94
CA ARG A 624 29.18 -1.04 -15.15
C ARG A 624 27.99 -0.32 -14.55
N GLU A 625 26.86 -0.99 -14.46
CA GLU A 625 25.65 -0.51 -13.77
C GLU A 625 25.21 -1.54 -12.74
N MET A 626 24.73 -1.07 -11.60
CA MET A 626 24.22 -1.89 -10.50
C MET A 626 22.85 -1.36 -10.08
N ALA A 627 21.80 -2.14 -10.36
CA ALA A 627 20.45 -1.84 -9.89
C ALA A 627 20.26 -2.30 -8.44
N THR A 628 19.81 -1.42 -7.55
CA THR A 628 19.55 -1.75 -6.15
C THR A 628 18.45 -2.80 -6.04
N PRO A 629 18.40 -3.60 -4.95
CA PRO A 629 17.34 -4.57 -4.73
C PRO A 629 15.94 -3.96 -4.85
N MET A 630 15.73 -2.75 -4.31
CA MET A 630 14.43 -2.07 -4.41
C MET A 630 14.06 -1.68 -5.84
N PHE A 631 15.03 -1.30 -6.68
CA PHE A 631 14.77 -1.03 -8.10
C PHE A 631 14.20 -2.26 -8.81
N VAL A 632 14.79 -3.43 -8.56
CA VAL A 632 14.40 -4.70 -9.18
C VAL A 632 13.07 -5.20 -8.62
N LEU A 633 12.98 -5.33 -7.29
CA LEU A 633 11.80 -5.87 -6.60
C LEU A 633 10.57 -4.96 -6.75
N GLY A 634 10.77 -3.64 -6.83
CA GLY A 634 9.70 -2.67 -7.08
C GLY A 634 9.30 -2.53 -8.55
N HIS A 635 9.87 -3.33 -9.45
CA HIS A 635 9.61 -3.29 -10.90
C HIS A 635 9.81 -1.91 -11.53
N TRP A 636 10.81 -1.16 -11.05
CA TRP A 636 11.04 0.24 -11.42
C TRP A 636 11.46 0.43 -12.88
N HIS A 637 12.01 -0.61 -13.51
CA HIS A 637 12.30 -0.58 -14.95
C HIS A 637 11.04 -0.28 -15.78
N TYR A 638 9.91 -0.93 -15.45
CA TYR A 638 8.64 -0.71 -16.14
C TYR A 638 8.02 0.65 -15.79
N ARG A 639 8.08 1.05 -14.52
CA ARG A 639 7.58 2.36 -14.06
C ARG A 639 8.31 3.51 -14.77
N TRP A 640 9.63 3.41 -14.90
CA TRP A 640 10.44 4.40 -15.60
C TRP A 640 10.16 4.40 -17.11
N GLN A 641 10.01 3.24 -17.74
CA GLN A 641 9.65 3.17 -19.16
C GLN A 641 8.27 3.75 -19.46
N ALA A 642 7.28 3.46 -18.62
CA ALA A 642 5.93 4.01 -18.76
C ALA A 642 5.93 5.55 -18.67
N GLU A 643 6.68 6.11 -17.72
CA GLU A 643 6.81 7.56 -17.57
C GLU A 643 7.54 8.22 -18.76
N ARG A 644 8.59 7.60 -19.30
CA ARG A 644 9.26 8.09 -20.51
C ARG A 644 8.36 8.05 -21.75
N THR A 645 7.49 7.04 -21.83
CA THR A 645 6.52 6.92 -22.92
C THR A 645 5.44 7.99 -22.82
N ARG A 646 4.97 8.27 -21.59
CA ARG A 646 4.03 9.36 -21.30
C ARG A 646 4.58 10.74 -21.67
N GLN A 647 5.88 10.99 -21.47
CA GLN A 647 6.53 12.27 -21.83
C GLN A 647 6.80 12.44 -23.33
N ALA A 648 6.79 11.35 -24.11
CA ALA A 648 7.03 11.38 -25.55
C ALA A 648 5.74 11.44 -26.39
N ALA A 649 4.60 11.16 -25.77
CA ALA A 649 3.26 11.31 -26.34
C ALA A 649 2.69 12.68 -25.98
#